data_AF-A0A7C3AYY1-F1
#
_entry.id   AF-A0A7C3AYY1-F1
#
_cell.length_a   1.000
_cell.length_b   1.000
_cell.length_c   1.000
_cell.angle_alpha   90.00
_cell.angle_beta   90.00
_cell.angle_gamma   90.00
#
_symmetry.space_group_name_H-M   'P 1'
#
loop_
_entity.id
_entity.type
_entity.pdbx_description
1 polymer ?
#
loop_
_entity_poly.entity_id
_entity_poly.type
_entity_poly.pdbx_seq_one_letter_code
_entity_poly.pdbx_strand_id
1 'polypeptide(L)'
;MRTKILAIITILVSVGVLIGIFFLDPGQSGRSFDLEKLLIDVFDPQAGETVLIMVDLPHGEFGDYPGWQDRRQMAQEWHDAFNTLAEKRGFTVLPLYSYRATGVHSGAFPERGFLGGKEVVLDEVLTGVNIAVALTEYSPTAPLIEYRQTHPDFRAASMPIVHRGMQSTALSADYSEVARKAHILRERLDKSLAARVIFSSGHEFYFDLRYREAHADDGQLHAGREGMGVINLPSGEAYIVPYEGERPGEPSQTAGEIPFWCGDGIAVFHVEGNRIQEVAGESPCAEGVRSAIYRDEGLRNVAELGLGVNEAAVVTGNVLEDEKVFGMHWAFGLSEALGGVTGADDFEDPDRAYHRDLVYPKGGDIEVSKLTLEYEDGTSEVILSDGKYTLFRESLPLTQGDGLLVWMLLTATAFAALVWRIVKVIGLSAGQQVVWALATVFAGPFGYVAYRISESLEPEAKEPYWQQALRGATFGITGVFAGGLLMQAIQAALPALMEAGLAVGLGMIYFIPLLFFWIVFAAPWWTTRSDEGYGKSLLQVLPDTLITTNLGLAGSLPMVLILANKIFTGYGTFSQVLFVETAVGMLVGGLLIFVYSSWKVRRGYATWTSSVDDVLPGWQQLGWLVAGSLVIFIAALVCTLFVVM
;
A
#
# COMPACT_ATOMS: atom_id res chain seq x y z
N MET A 1 12.16 -17.37 -46.17
CA MET A 1 10.95 -16.90 -45.47
C MET A 1 11.03 -17.15 -43.96
N ARG A 2 11.37 -18.37 -43.50
CA ARG A 2 11.56 -18.73 -42.07
C ARG A 2 12.52 -17.81 -41.28
N THR A 3 13.64 -17.39 -41.88
CA THR A 3 14.67 -16.55 -41.20
C THR A 3 14.25 -15.10 -40.99
N LYS A 4 13.42 -14.54 -41.88
CA LYS A 4 12.94 -13.15 -41.77
C LYS A 4 11.82 -13.01 -40.72
N ILE A 5 11.02 -14.05 -40.53
CA ILE A 5 9.95 -14.10 -39.53
C ILE A 5 10.51 -14.30 -38.12
N LEU A 6 11.53 -15.16 -37.98
CA LEU A 6 12.26 -15.30 -36.71
C LEU A 6 12.86 -13.95 -36.29
N ALA A 7 13.42 -13.18 -37.24
CA ALA A 7 13.94 -11.85 -36.97
C ALA A 7 12.86 -10.84 -36.52
N ILE A 8 11.66 -10.86 -37.12
CA ILE A 8 10.54 -9.97 -36.71
C ILE A 8 10.04 -10.34 -35.31
N ILE A 9 9.91 -11.63 -35.01
CA ILE A 9 9.51 -12.12 -33.68
C ILE A 9 10.59 -11.77 -32.64
N THR A 10 11.87 -11.94 -32.96
CA THR A 10 12.98 -11.53 -32.10
C THR A 10 12.98 -10.01 -31.88
N ILE A 11 12.69 -9.19 -32.90
CA ILE A 11 12.61 -7.73 -32.76
C ILE A 11 11.45 -7.31 -31.85
N LEU A 12 10.27 -7.90 -32.02
CA LEU A 12 9.09 -7.63 -31.17
C LEU A 12 9.34 -8.05 -29.72
N VAL A 13 10.03 -9.19 -29.51
CA VAL A 13 10.46 -9.67 -28.19
C VAL A 13 11.52 -8.75 -27.58
N SER A 14 12.52 -8.31 -28.36
CA SER A 14 13.56 -7.40 -27.86
C SER A 14 12.98 -6.05 -27.47
N VAL A 15 12.00 -5.51 -28.22
CA VAL A 15 11.33 -4.24 -27.89
C VAL A 15 10.44 -4.40 -26.65
N GLY A 16 9.68 -5.50 -26.54
CA GLY A 16 8.86 -5.78 -25.35
C GLY A 16 9.68 -6.04 -24.08
N VAL A 17 10.82 -6.73 -24.20
CA VAL A 17 11.74 -7.01 -23.09
C VAL A 17 12.56 -5.76 -22.73
N LEU A 18 13.00 -4.94 -23.69
CA LEU A 18 13.70 -3.68 -23.40
C LEU A 18 12.77 -2.65 -22.73
N ILE A 19 11.50 -2.57 -23.14
CA ILE A 19 10.50 -1.75 -22.45
C ILE A 19 10.26 -2.29 -21.04
N GLY A 20 10.14 -3.62 -20.88
CA GLY A 20 10.03 -4.25 -19.55
C GLY A 20 11.23 -4.02 -18.64
N ILE A 21 12.46 -3.96 -19.18
CA ILE A 21 13.69 -3.73 -18.40
C ILE A 21 13.92 -2.25 -18.10
N PHE A 22 13.52 -1.32 -18.96
CA PHE A 22 13.65 0.12 -18.69
C PHE A 22 12.71 0.63 -17.60
N PHE A 23 11.65 -0.11 -17.26
CA PHE A 23 10.76 0.18 -16.14
C PHE A 23 11.06 -0.64 -14.88
N LEU A 24 12.13 -1.45 -14.89
CA LEU A 24 12.64 -2.17 -13.72
C LEU A 24 13.80 -1.39 -13.10
N ASP A 25 13.50 -0.22 -12.54
CA ASP A 25 14.24 0.27 -11.38
C ASP A 25 13.33 0.10 -10.15
N PRO A 26 13.48 -0.99 -9.38
CA PRO A 26 12.76 -1.17 -8.12
C PRO A 26 13.27 -0.20 -7.04
N GLY A 27 14.29 0.58 -7.35
CA GLY A 27 15.06 1.35 -6.39
C GLY A 27 14.72 2.82 -6.29
N GLN A 28 13.59 3.34 -6.80
CA GLN A 28 13.05 4.68 -6.47
C GLN A 28 11.58 4.88 -6.88
N SER A 29 10.67 3.92 -6.67
CA SER A 29 9.24 4.28 -6.58
C SER A 29 9.00 4.84 -5.18
N GLY A 30 9.29 6.13 -4.98
CA GLY A 30 8.93 6.83 -3.76
C GLY A 30 7.46 6.57 -3.46
N ARG A 31 7.14 6.11 -2.24
CA ARG A 31 5.75 6.01 -1.79
C ARG A 31 5.13 7.38 -2.00
N SER A 32 4.20 7.50 -2.95
CA SER A 32 3.48 8.76 -3.14
C SER A 32 2.63 9.00 -1.91
N PHE A 33 2.80 10.15 -1.26
CA PHE A 33 1.99 10.53 -0.11
C PHE A 33 0.50 10.50 -0.49
N ASP A 34 -0.26 9.64 0.17
CA ASP A 34 -1.71 9.55 0.03
C ASP A 34 -2.35 10.08 1.32
N LEU A 35 -2.75 11.36 1.27
CA LEU A 35 -3.36 12.02 2.41
C LEU A 35 -4.71 11.39 2.77
N GLU A 36 -5.54 11.00 1.79
CA GLU A 36 -6.83 10.37 2.08
C GLU A 36 -6.63 9.04 2.82
N LYS A 37 -5.68 8.21 2.38
CA LYS A 37 -5.29 6.98 3.10
C LYS A 37 -4.82 7.30 4.51
N LEU A 38 -3.93 8.27 4.71
CA LEU A 38 -3.46 8.66 6.04
C LEU A 38 -4.62 9.07 6.95
N LEU A 39 -5.55 9.89 6.43
CA LEU A 39 -6.69 10.36 7.22
C LEU A 39 -7.61 9.19 7.64
N ILE A 40 -7.79 8.21 6.77
CA ILE A 40 -8.56 6.99 7.07
C ILE A 40 -7.81 6.13 8.08
N ASP A 41 -6.54 5.84 7.83
CA ASP A 41 -5.77 4.95 8.69
C ASP A 41 -5.63 5.52 10.11
N VAL A 42 -5.36 6.82 10.26
CA VAL A 42 -5.13 7.43 11.57
C VAL A 42 -6.44 7.74 12.28
N PHE A 43 -7.39 8.41 11.62
CA PHE A 43 -8.56 8.97 12.31
C PHE A 43 -9.84 8.16 12.13
N ASP A 44 -9.95 7.43 11.01
CA ASP A 44 -11.15 6.73 10.54
C ASP A 44 -12.46 7.48 10.90
N PRO A 45 -12.71 8.70 10.36
CA PRO A 45 -13.86 9.49 10.77
C PRO A 45 -15.18 8.78 10.43
N GLN A 46 -16.07 8.69 11.41
CA GLN A 46 -17.37 8.02 11.32
C GLN A 46 -18.49 8.98 10.97
N ALA A 47 -19.57 8.46 10.38
CA ALA A 47 -20.75 9.25 10.05
C ALA A 47 -21.32 9.97 11.29
N GLY A 48 -21.64 11.25 11.15
CA GLY A 48 -22.15 12.10 12.24
C GLY A 48 -21.08 12.75 13.13
N GLU A 49 -19.80 12.38 12.99
CA GLU A 49 -18.72 13.02 13.74
C GLU A 49 -18.41 14.43 13.23
N THR A 50 -17.75 15.23 14.08
CA THR A 50 -17.28 16.56 13.73
C THR A 50 -15.76 16.65 13.86
N VAL A 51 -15.10 17.10 12.79
CA VAL A 51 -13.65 17.32 12.69
C VAL A 51 -13.34 18.81 12.80
N LEU A 52 -12.34 19.15 13.61
CA LEU A 52 -11.76 20.49 13.73
C LEU A 52 -10.27 20.45 13.40
N ILE A 53 -9.81 21.37 12.56
CA ILE A 53 -8.37 21.54 12.29
C ILE A 53 -7.92 22.86 12.90
N MET A 54 -6.85 22.80 13.66
CA MET A 54 -6.35 23.87 14.51
C MET A 54 -4.96 24.30 14.06
N VAL A 55 -4.72 25.61 14.03
CA VAL A 55 -3.40 26.22 13.81
C VAL A 55 -3.16 27.33 14.81
N ASP A 56 -1.90 27.58 15.15
CA ASP A 56 -1.50 28.74 15.91
C ASP A 56 -0.95 29.85 15.00
N LEU A 57 -1.08 31.09 15.47
CA LEU A 57 -0.70 32.29 14.74
C LEU A 57 0.42 33.03 15.47
N PRO A 58 1.45 33.50 14.74
CA PRO A 58 2.46 34.40 15.27
C PRO A 58 1.82 35.69 15.76
N HIS A 59 2.37 36.25 16.84
CA HIS A 59 1.92 37.52 17.39
C HIS A 59 3.01 38.13 18.28
N GLY A 60 2.94 39.45 18.52
CA GLY A 60 3.87 40.14 19.40
C GLY A 60 5.32 39.98 18.92
N GLU A 61 6.15 39.37 19.76
CA GLU A 61 7.58 39.11 19.50
C GLU A 61 7.82 37.84 18.68
N PHE A 62 6.82 36.98 18.53
CA PHE A 62 6.92 35.77 17.73
C PHE A 62 6.78 36.11 16.24
N GLY A 63 7.93 36.22 15.57
CA GLY A 63 8.01 36.48 14.14
C GLY A 63 7.54 35.27 13.33
N ASP A 64 6.76 35.53 12.28
CA ASP A 64 6.38 34.51 11.31
C ASP A 64 7.57 34.11 10.44
N TYR A 65 7.67 32.84 10.06
CA TYR A 65 8.75 32.32 9.24
C TYR A 65 8.23 31.26 8.24
N PRO A 66 9.00 30.93 7.18
CA PRO A 66 8.50 30.09 6.09
C PRO A 66 7.95 28.73 6.52
N GLY A 67 8.56 28.05 7.50
CA GLY A 67 8.05 26.76 8.00
C GLY A 67 6.71 26.89 8.71
N TRP A 68 6.50 27.94 9.50
CA TRP A 68 5.22 28.19 10.16
C TRP A 68 4.12 28.60 9.16
N GLN A 69 4.48 29.37 8.12
CA GLN A 69 3.59 29.69 7.01
C GLN A 69 3.16 28.43 6.24
N ASP A 70 4.13 27.59 5.88
CA ASP A 70 3.88 26.36 5.15
C ASP A 70 3.02 25.38 5.96
N ARG A 71 3.21 25.31 7.28
CA ARG A 71 2.35 24.50 8.17
C ARG A 71 0.88 24.96 8.14
N ARG A 72 0.62 26.26 8.09
CA ARG A 72 -0.76 26.78 7.94
C ARG A 72 -1.33 26.48 6.56
N GLN A 73 -0.50 26.45 5.52
CA GLN A 73 -0.90 25.97 4.19
C GLN A 73 -1.23 24.47 4.21
N MET A 74 -0.38 23.65 4.84
CA MET A 74 -0.65 22.22 5.04
C MET A 74 -1.97 22.00 5.78
N ALA A 75 -2.28 22.79 6.81
CA ALA A 75 -3.55 22.70 7.52
C ALA A 75 -4.76 22.98 6.61
N GLN A 76 -4.66 23.93 5.68
CA GLN A 76 -5.70 24.16 4.68
C GLN A 76 -5.84 22.97 3.71
N GLU A 77 -4.72 22.41 3.24
CA GLU A 77 -4.74 21.21 2.38
C GLU A 77 -5.39 20.01 3.09
N TRP A 78 -5.11 19.83 4.39
CA TRP A 78 -5.73 18.80 5.22
C TRP A 78 -7.22 19.07 5.43
N HIS A 79 -7.61 20.34 5.60
CA HIS A 79 -9.01 20.75 5.69
C HIS A 79 -9.79 20.41 4.43
N ASP A 80 -9.24 20.71 3.26
CA ASP A 80 -9.85 20.39 1.97
C ASP A 80 -9.96 18.87 1.76
N ALA A 81 -8.95 18.11 2.18
CA ALA A 81 -8.96 16.64 2.12
C ALA A 81 -10.01 16.02 3.06
N PHE A 82 -10.12 16.51 4.30
CA PHE A 82 -11.18 16.08 5.22
C PHE A 82 -12.57 16.42 4.67
N ASN A 83 -12.78 17.58 4.05
CA ASN A 83 -14.07 17.90 3.42
C ASN A 83 -14.41 16.94 2.27
N THR A 84 -13.43 16.62 1.43
CA THR A 84 -13.61 15.64 0.35
C THR A 84 -13.97 14.26 0.90
N LEU A 85 -13.34 13.84 2.01
CA LEU A 85 -13.64 12.58 2.68
C LEU A 85 -15.02 12.62 3.38
N ALA A 86 -15.41 13.78 3.90
CA ALA A 86 -16.71 14.00 4.55
C ALA A 86 -17.89 13.77 3.59
N GLU A 87 -17.76 14.19 2.33
CA GLU A 87 -18.77 13.93 1.29
C GLU A 87 -18.99 12.43 1.06
N LYS A 88 -17.93 11.61 1.23
CA LYS A 88 -17.99 10.15 1.04
C LYS A 88 -18.51 9.41 2.27
N ARG A 89 -18.27 9.93 3.48
CA ARG A 89 -18.48 9.20 4.75
C ARG A 89 -19.52 9.80 5.69
N GLY A 90 -20.03 11.00 5.41
CA GLY A 90 -21.15 11.60 6.13
C GLY A 90 -20.80 12.19 7.51
N PHE A 91 -19.61 12.77 7.67
CA PHE A 91 -19.21 13.55 8.85
C PHE A 91 -19.16 15.06 8.52
N THR A 92 -18.90 15.90 9.52
CA THR A 92 -18.82 17.37 9.37
C THR A 92 -17.39 17.84 9.59
N VAL A 93 -16.93 18.80 8.79
CA VAL A 93 -15.66 19.51 9.01
C VAL A 93 -15.98 20.96 9.31
N LEU A 94 -15.57 21.44 10.49
CA LEU A 94 -15.72 22.85 10.85
C LEU A 94 -14.74 23.71 10.06
N PRO A 95 -14.97 25.04 9.91
CA PRO A 95 -13.95 25.94 9.39
C PRO A 95 -12.63 25.81 10.18
N LEU A 96 -11.50 26.17 9.57
CA LEU A 96 -10.22 26.21 10.27
C LEU A 96 -10.33 27.06 11.55
N TYR A 97 -9.84 26.50 12.65
CA TYR A 97 -9.69 27.21 13.92
C TYR A 97 -8.27 27.71 14.05
N SER A 98 -8.13 28.98 14.40
CA SER A 98 -6.82 29.59 14.63
C SER A 98 -6.78 30.32 15.97
N TYR A 99 -5.66 30.27 16.66
CA TYR A 99 -5.48 30.97 17.94
C TYR A 99 -4.09 31.59 18.02
N ARG A 100 -3.89 32.54 18.95
CA ARG A 100 -2.58 33.14 19.17
C ARG A 100 -1.64 32.10 19.79
N ALA A 101 -0.46 31.92 19.21
CA ALA A 101 0.54 31.00 19.74
C ALA A 101 0.80 31.18 21.24
N THR A 102 0.91 30.07 21.96
CA THR A 102 1.15 30.05 23.41
C THR A 102 2.55 30.54 23.77
N GLY A 103 3.51 30.41 22.85
CA GLY A 103 4.92 30.76 23.08
C GLY A 103 5.72 29.67 23.81
N VAL A 104 5.05 28.63 24.31
CA VAL A 104 5.63 27.48 25.02
C VAL A 104 4.91 26.20 24.63
N HIS A 105 5.68 25.11 24.45
CA HIS A 105 5.09 23.79 24.23
C HIS A 105 4.29 23.37 25.47
N SER A 106 3.15 22.72 25.25
CA SER A 106 2.21 22.28 26.29
C SER A 106 1.57 23.41 27.10
N GLY A 107 1.65 24.66 26.65
CA GLY A 107 0.95 25.79 27.27
C GLY A 107 -0.57 25.69 27.12
N ALA A 108 -1.31 26.19 28.11
CA ALA A 108 -2.77 26.23 28.08
C ALA A 108 -3.30 26.96 26.84
N PHE A 109 -4.40 26.46 26.27
CA PHE A 109 -5.04 27.13 25.15
C PHE A 109 -5.52 28.54 25.55
N PRO A 110 -5.39 29.54 24.66
CA PRO A 110 -6.11 30.79 24.84
C PRO A 110 -7.61 30.56 24.86
N GLU A 111 -8.33 31.24 25.77
CA GLU A 111 -9.79 31.16 25.89
C GLU A 111 -10.51 31.49 24.56
N ARG A 112 -9.92 32.38 23.76
CA ARG A 112 -10.50 32.87 22.51
C ARG A 112 -9.59 32.61 21.32
N GLY A 113 -10.20 32.26 20.20
CA GLY A 113 -9.56 32.13 18.90
C GLY A 113 -10.52 32.53 17.79
N PHE A 114 -10.24 32.08 16.57
CA PHE A 114 -10.98 32.45 15.37
C PHE A 114 -11.38 31.20 14.58
N LEU A 115 -12.68 31.00 14.39
CA LEU A 115 -13.25 29.95 13.55
C LEU A 115 -13.64 30.55 12.20
N GLY A 116 -12.94 30.18 11.12
CA GLY A 116 -13.14 30.79 9.80
C GLY A 116 -12.96 32.31 9.79
N GLY A 117 -12.06 32.83 10.65
CA GLY A 117 -11.78 34.26 10.80
C GLY A 117 -12.72 35.02 11.74
N LYS A 118 -13.78 34.38 12.26
CA LYS A 118 -14.67 34.98 13.26
C LYS A 118 -14.21 34.62 14.68
N GLU A 119 -14.07 35.62 15.54
CA GLU A 119 -13.68 35.39 16.94
C GLU A 119 -14.75 34.58 17.70
N VAL A 120 -14.32 33.57 18.44
CA VAL A 120 -15.15 32.62 19.21
C VAL A 120 -14.44 32.19 20.50
N VAL A 121 -15.19 31.62 21.44
CA VAL A 121 -14.65 30.97 22.66
C VAL A 121 -14.32 29.51 22.33
N LEU A 122 -13.13 29.04 22.71
CA LEU A 122 -12.65 27.70 22.34
C LEU A 122 -13.57 26.58 22.85
N ASP A 123 -13.95 26.64 24.13
CA ASP A 123 -14.80 25.62 24.76
C ASP A 123 -16.15 25.44 24.04
N GLU A 124 -16.74 26.55 23.56
CA GLU A 124 -17.99 26.51 22.79
C GLU A 124 -17.80 25.79 21.44
N VAL A 125 -16.61 25.89 20.84
CA VAL A 125 -16.27 25.17 19.61
C VAL A 125 -16.03 23.69 19.90
N LEU A 126 -15.21 23.37 20.91
CA LEU A 126 -14.80 22.00 21.21
C LEU A 126 -15.95 21.12 21.70
N THR A 127 -17.00 21.68 22.32
CA THR A 127 -18.15 20.92 22.86
C THR A 127 -18.81 19.99 21.83
N GLY A 128 -18.74 20.34 20.53
CA GLY A 128 -19.31 19.54 19.44
C GLY A 128 -18.29 18.74 18.63
N VAL A 129 -17.00 18.76 18.99
CA VAL A 129 -15.90 18.18 18.19
C VAL A 129 -15.60 16.76 18.68
N ASN A 130 -15.50 15.83 17.73
CA ASN A 130 -15.06 14.46 17.99
C ASN A 130 -13.58 14.28 17.66
N ILE A 131 -13.09 14.91 16.59
CA ILE A 131 -11.69 14.78 16.14
C ILE A 131 -11.07 16.17 16.02
N ALA A 132 -9.93 16.39 16.68
CA ALA A 132 -9.10 17.58 16.48
C ALA A 132 -7.75 17.24 15.83
N VAL A 133 -7.32 18.04 14.86
CA VAL A 133 -5.99 17.91 14.25
C VAL A 133 -5.26 19.24 14.37
N ALA A 134 -4.20 19.29 15.16
CA ALA A 134 -3.50 20.53 15.47
C ALA A 134 -2.13 20.59 14.79
N LEU A 135 -2.03 21.40 13.73
CA LEU A 135 -0.78 21.66 13.01
C LEU A 135 -0.20 22.99 13.48
N THR A 136 0.58 22.96 14.57
CA THR A 136 0.97 24.16 15.34
C THR A 136 2.49 24.32 15.46
N GLU A 137 2.95 25.50 15.81
CA GLU A 137 4.35 25.75 16.21
C GLU A 137 4.62 25.22 17.60
N TYR A 138 3.76 25.57 18.56
CA TYR A 138 3.89 25.11 19.93
C TYR A 138 2.94 23.93 20.17
N SER A 139 3.43 22.93 20.90
CA SER A 139 2.68 21.69 21.12
C SER A 139 1.42 21.92 21.96
N PRO A 140 0.23 21.50 21.49
CA PRO A 140 -0.99 21.48 22.28
C PRO A 140 -1.25 20.10 22.91
N THR A 141 -0.29 19.18 22.94
CA THR A 141 -0.53 17.80 23.40
C THR A 141 -1.12 17.76 24.82
N ALA A 142 -0.51 18.45 25.79
CA ALA A 142 -1.00 18.47 27.17
C ALA A 142 -2.43 19.03 27.33
N PRO A 143 -2.78 20.23 26.81
CA PRO A 143 -4.15 20.73 26.94
C PRO A 143 -5.18 19.90 26.15
N LEU A 144 -4.79 19.22 25.05
CA LEU A 144 -5.66 18.26 24.36
C LEU A 144 -5.93 17.02 25.22
N ILE A 145 -4.91 16.51 25.91
CA ILE A 145 -5.04 15.40 26.87
C ILE A 145 -5.96 15.81 28.03
N GLU A 146 -5.78 17.01 28.58
CA GLU A 146 -6.62 17.53 29.66
C GLU A 146 -8.10 17.62 29.22
N TYR A 147 -8.37 18.17 28.04
CA TYR A 147 -9.73 18.22 27.49
C TYR A 147 -10.35 16.82 27.32
N ARG A 148 -9.55 15.86 26.85
CA ARG A 148 -9.95 14.46 26.65
C ARG A 148 -10.37 13.75 27.95
N GLN A 149 -9.80 14.12 29.10
CA GLN A 149 -10.15 13.50 30.39
C GLN A 149 -11.64 13.69 30.74
N THR A 150 -12.24 14.80 30.31
CA THR A 150 -13.67 15.10 30.56
C THR A 150 -14.57 14.81 29.37
N HIS A 151 -14.00 14.54 28.19
CA HIS A 151 -14.73 14.29 26.94
C HIS A 151 -14.30 12.95 26.32
N PRO A 152 -14.88 11.82 26.77
CA PRO A 152 -14.36 10.51 26.42
C PRO A 152 -14.46 10.11 24.95
N ASP A 153 -15.22 10.84 24.15
CA ASP A 153 -15.36 10.59 22.70
C ASP A 153 -14.46 11.49 21.85
N PHE A 154 -13.79 12.47 22.48
CA PHE A 154 -12.84 13.35 21.80
C PHE A 154 -11.58 12.56 21.40
N ARG A 155 -11.00 12.87 20.25
CA ARG A 155 -9.76 12.24 19.77
C ARG A 155 -8.92 13.32 19.11
N ALA A 156 -7.61 13.32 19.32
CA ALA A 156 -6.79 14.38 18.73
C ALA A 156 -5.39 13.94 18.27
N ALA A 157 -4.96 14.50 17.14
CA ALA A 157 -3.57 14.46 16.72
C ALA A 157 -2.93 15.82 16.95
N SER A 158 -1.87 15.83 17.75
CA SER A 158 -0.99 16.96 17.97
C SER A 158 0.21 16.87 17.02
N MET A 159 0.50 17.92 16.28
CA MET A 159 1.55 17.92 15.25
C MET A 159 2.45 19.16 15.40
N PRO A 160 3.09 19.38 16.57
CA PRO A 160 3.96 20.52 16.78
C PRO A 160 5.10 20.50 15.78
N ILE A 161 5.48 21.66 15.25
CA ILE A 161 6.65 21.80 14.37
C ILE A 161 6.66 20.84 13.15
N VAL A 162 5.52 20.23 12.79
CA VAL A 162 5.42 19.39 11.60
C VAL A 162 5.79 20.23 10.37
N HIS A 163 6.59 19.65 9.48
CA HIS A 163 6.97 20.27 8.22
C HIS A 163 6.57 19.39 7.04
N ARG A 164 6.38 20.03 5.87
CA ARG A 164 5.91 19.36 4.65
C ARG A 164 6.75 18.19 4.20
N GLY A 165 8.07 18.23 4.46
CA GLY A 165 8.98 17.12 4.18
C GLY A 165 8.51 15.78 4.78
N MET A 166 7.84 15.82 5.94
CA MET A 166 7.31 14.64 6.62
C MET A 166 6.26 13.89 5.78
N GLN A 167 5.60 14.56 4.83
CA GLN A 167 4.68 13.93 3.86
C GLN A 167 5.38 12.90 2.99
N SER A 168 6.69 13.06 2.74
CA SER A 168 7.49 12.11 1.97
C SER A 168 8.23 11.07 2.81
N THR A 169 8.12 11.18 4.15
CA THR A 169 8.83 10.34 5.12
C THR A 169 7.80 9.77 6.11
N ALA A 170 7.83 10.08 7.41
CA ALA A 170 7.02 9.42 8.43
C ALA A 170 5.49 9.46 8.21
N LEU A 171 4.94 10.50 7.59
CA LEU A 171 3.50 10.57 7.29
C LEU A 171 3.10 9.70 6.08
N SER A 172 4.05 9.27 5.25
CA SER A 172 3.81 8.35 4.12
C SER A 172 3.82 6.87 4.52
N ALA A 173 4.06 6.58 5.80
CA ALA A 173 4.07 5.22 6.31
C ALA A 173 2.71 4.53 6.18
N ASP A 174 2.73 3.20 6.16
CA ASP A 174 1.51 2.42 6.29
C ASP A 174 1.14 2.31 7.77
N TYR A 175 0.22 3.16 8.23
CA TYR A 175 -0.12 3.27 9.66
C TYR A 175 -0.77 2.00 10.22
N SER A 176 -1.35 1.15 9.35
CA SER A 176 -1.79 -0.19 9.75
C SER A 176 -0.61 -1.08 10.17
N GLU A 177 0.49 -1.03 9.43
CA GLU A 177 1.71 -1.79 9.76
C GLU A 177 2.50 -1.15 10.91
N VAL A 178 2.51 0.18 11.01
CA VAL A 178 3.06 0.89 12.17
C VAL A 178 2.36 0.42 13.44
N ALA A 179 1.02 0.43 13.46
CA ALA A 179 0.24 -0.03 14.61
C ALA A 179 0.54 -1.48 14.96
N ARG A 180 0.55 -2.38 13.97
CA ARG A 180 0.85 -3.79 14.18
C ARG A 180 2.23 -4.00 14.82
N LYS A 181 3.26 -3.29 14.34
CA LYS A 181 4.64 -3.40 14.84
C LYS A 181 4.78 -2.83 16.24
N ALA A 182 4.16 -1.68 16.52
CA ALA A 182 4.13 -1.05 17.84
C ALA A 182 3.52 -2.00 18.89
N HIS A 183 2.36 -2.61 18.60
CA HIS A 183 1.72 -3.55 19.53
C HIS A 183 2.55 -4.81 19.77
N ILE A 184 3.23 -5.35 18.75
CA ILE A 184 4.13 -6.50 18.94
C ILE A 184 5.26 -6.16 19.91
N LEU A 185 5.87 -4.98 19.78
CA LEU A 185 6.93 -4.55 20.69
C LEU A 185 6.41 -4.27 22.09
N ARG A 186 5.28 -3.55 22.20
CA ARG A 186 4.61 -3.30 23.48
C ARG A 186 4.38 -4.60 24.25
N GLU A 187 3.80 -5.62 23.61
CA GLU A 187 3.54 -6.92 24.24
C GLU A 187 4.81 -7.63 24.74
N ARG A 188 5.98 -7.37 24.12
CA ARG A 188 7.26 -7.92 24.57
C ARG A 188 7.82 -7.13 25.74
N LEU A 189 7.81 -5.81 25.65
CA LEU A 189 8.23 -4.90 26.72
C LEU A 189 7.43 -5.13 28.00
N ASP A 190 6.10 -5.24 27.89
CA ASP A 190 5.17 -5.40 29.01
C ASP A 190 5.44 -6.64 29.86
N LYS A 191 6.02 -7.69 29.26
CA LYS A 191 6.35 -8.95 29.94
C LYS A 191 7.80 -9.01 30.42
N SER A 192 8.63 -8.07 30.01
CA SER A 192 10.06 -8.09 30.28
C SER A 192 10.37 -7.50 31.66
N LEU A 193 11.33 -8.10 32.36
CA LEU A 193 11.87 -7.56 33.61
C LEU A 193 13.01 -6.58 33.34
N ALA A 194 13.66 -6.67 32.18
CA ALA A 194 14.79 -5.85 31.83
C ALA A 194 15.04 -5.79 30.32
N ALA A 195 15.74 -4.74 29.90
CA ALA A 195 16.34 -4.63 28.57
C ALA A 195 17.84 -4.35 28.67
N ARG A 196 18.64 -5.14 27.95
CA ARG A 196 20.10 -4.95 27.82
C ARG A 196 20.45 -4.44 26.44
N VAL A 197 21.15 -3.31 26.39
CA VAL A 197 21.58 -2.63 25.17
C VAL A 197 23.10 -2.70 25.06
N ILE A 198 23.59 -3.05 23.88
CA ILE A 198 25.01 -2.93 23.51
C ILE A 198 25.08 -1.96 22.34
N PHE A 199 25.85 -0.89 22.49
CA PHE A 199 26.06 0.12 21.47
C PHE A 199 27.25 -0.23 20.56
N SER A 200 27.26 0.30 19.33
CA SER A 200 28.36 0.11 18.37
C SER A 200 29.70 0.68 18.84
N SER A 201 29.69 1.57 19.84
CA SER A 201 30.86 2.10 20.51
C SER A 201 31.43 1.18 21.60
N GLY A 202 30.77 0.05 21.91
CA GLY A 202 31.19 -0.93 22.91
C GLY A 202 30.66 -0.69 24.33
N HIS A 203 29.92 0.40 24.55
CA HIS A 203 29.24 0.66 25.83
C HIS A 203 28.01 -0.24 25.99
N GLU A 204 27.62 -0.49 27.24
CA GLU A 204 26.47 -1.33 27.58
C GLU A 204 25.56 -0.63 28.59
N PHE A 205 24.25 -0.84 28.43
CA PHE A 205 23.25 -0.28 29.32
C PHE A 205 22.18 -1.31 29.70
N TYR A 206 21.76 -1.26 30.96
CA TYR A 206 20.70 -2.10 31.52
C TYR A 206 19.54 -1.22 31.96
N PHE A 207 18.37 -1.44 31.36
CA PHE A 207 17.09 -0.89 31.83
C PHE A 207 16.40 -1.89 32.75
N ASP A 208 16.02 -1.45 33.94
CA ASP A 208 15.13 -2.18 34.83
C ASP A 208 13.68 -1.88 34.46
N LEU A 209 12.93 -2.89 34.02
CA LEU A 209 11.56 -2.74 33.52
C LEU A 209 10.51 -3.29 34.49
N ARG A 210 10.93 -3.69 35.70
CA ARG A 210 10.03 -4.23 36.72
C ARG A 210 8.96 -3.20 37.09
N TYR A 211 7.75 -3.68 37.38
CA TYR A 211 6.66 -2.86 37.94
C TYR A 211 6.11 -1.75 37.04
N ARG A 212 6.42 -1.80 35.75
CA ARG A 212 6.03 -0.80 34.75
C ARG A 212 5.13 -1.44 33.70
N GLU A 213 4.34 -0.61 33.02
CA GLU A 213 3.49 -1.01 31.90
C GLU A 213 4.11 -0.46 30.61
N ALA A 214 4.08 -1.25 29.54
CA ALA A 214 4.49 -0.76 28.22
C ALA A 214 3.30 -0.17 27.47
N HIS A 215 3.57 0.88 26.69
CA HIS A 215 2.60 1.59 25.87
C HIS A 215 2.97 1.50 24.39
N ALA A 216 1.99 1.74 23.52
CA ALA A 216 2.17 1.79 22.07
C ALA A 216 1.61 3.10 21.54
N ASP A 217 2.48 3.93 20.95
CA ASP A 217 2.08 5.02 20.07
C ASP A 217 1.90 4.45 18.66
N ASP A 218 0.73 3.86 18.43
CA ASP A 218 0.40 3.14 17.20
C ASP A 218 -0.16 4.03 16.09
N GLY A 219 -0.37 5.33 16.37
CA GLY A 219 -0.91 6.28 15.42
C GLY A 219 -2.37 6.05 15.03
N GLN A 220 -3.17 5.36 15.84
CA GLN A 220 -4.56 5.03 15.54
C GLN A 220 -5.51 5.70 16.54
N LEU A 221 -6.20 6.72 16.07
CA LEU A 221 -7.27 7.44 16.77
C LEU A 221 -8.63 7.00 16.24
N HIS A 222 -8.99 5.71 16.19
CA HIS A 222 -10.33 5.28 15.72
C HIS A 222 -11.40 5.44 16.80
N ALA A 223 -12.66 5.59 16.39
CA ALA A 223 -13.78 5.77 17.32
C ALA A 223 -14.01 4.50 18.16
N GLY A 224 -14.24 4.68 19.47
CA GLY A 224 -14.51 3.57 20.40
C GLY A 224 -13.33 2.63 20.67
N ARG A 225 -12.12 3.00 20.24
CA ARG A 225 -10.91 2.23 20.46
C ARG A 225 -10.37 2.44 21.87
N GLU A 226 -9.87 1.37 22.48
CA GLU A 226 -9.09 1.43 23.72
C GLU A 226 -7.64 1.86 23.41
N GLY A 227 -7.08 2.75 24.23
CA GLY A 227 -5.73 3.28 24.04
C GLY A 227 -5.66 4.80 24.21
N MET A 228 -4.62 5.41 23.63
CA MET A 228 -4.42 6.86 23.70
C MET A 228 -5.50 7.60 22.89
N GLY A 229 -6.23 8.51 23.53
CA GLY A 229 -7.19 9.40 22.87
C GLY A 229 -6.54 10.63 22.23
N VAL A 230 -5.26 10.88 22.53
CA VAL A 230 -4.48 11.97 21.93
C VAL A 230 -3.10 11.41 21.59
N ILE A 231 -2.63 11.64 20.37
CA ILE A 231 -1.32 11.18 19.88
C ILE A 231 -0.52 12.36 19.33
N ASN A 232 0.80 12.19 19.24
CA ASN A 232 1.62 13.00 18.37
C ASN A 232 1.63 12.37 16.97
N LEU A 233 1.45 13.15 15.90
CA LEU A 233 1.51 12.66 14.51
C LEU A 233 2.61 13.42 13.74
N PRO A 234 3.56 12.75 13.05
CA PRO A 234 3.69 11.31 12.85
C PRO A 234 3.89 10.48 14.12
N SER A 235 3.48 9.21 14.06
CA SER A 235 3.52 8.26 15.18
C SER A 235 4.33 7.02 14.83
N GLY A 236 4.45 6.10 15.79
CA GLY A 236 4.95 4.75 15.56
C GLY A 236 6.07 4.36 16.49
N GLU A 237 5.75 4.04 17.73
CA GLU A 237 6.70 3.43 18.68
C GLU A 237 6.00 2.53 19.70
N ALA A 238 6.81 1.73 20.39
CA ALA A 238 6.45 1.18 21.68
C ALA A 238 7.43 1.70 22.73
N TYR A 239 6.93 2.07 23.90
CA TYR A 239 7.76 2.65 24.95
C TYR A 239 7.41 2.10 26.33
N ILE A 240 8.36 2.25 27.25
CA ILE A 240 8.21 1.90 28.66
C ILE A 240 9.11 2.81 29.50
N VAL A 241 8.56 3.36 30.58
CA VAL A 241 9.36 4.08 31.57
C VAL A 241 10.12 3.06 32.42
N PRO A 242 11.45 3.14 32.55
CA PRO A 242 12.19 2.27 33.45
C PRO A 242 11.72 2.41 34.90
N TYR A 243 11.91 1.38 35.71
CA TYR A 243 11.62 1.45 37.13
C TYR A 243 12.54 2.48 37.80
N GLU A 244 11.97 3.45 38.51
CA GLU A 244 12.69 4.61 39.03
C GLU A 244 13.19 4.40 40.47
N GLY A 245 12.83 3.28 41.10
CA GLY A 245 13.28 2.91 42.44
C GLY A 245 12.38 3.40 43.56
N GLU A 246 11.13 3.75 43.26
CA GLU A 246 10.20 4.35 44.21
C GLU A 246 9.64 3.37 45.28
N ARG A 247 9.83 2.05 45.14
CA ARG A 247 9.36 1.06 46.13
C ARG A 247 10.36 0.91 47.28
N PRO A 248 9.90 1.00 48.55
CA PRO A 248 10.79 0.88 49.71
C PRO A 248 11.58 -0.44 49.74
N GLY A 249 12.90 -0.34 49.83
CA GLY A 249 13.79 -1.50 49.95
C GLY A 249 14.12 -2.21 48.64
N GLU A 250 13.59 -1.73 47.51
CA GLU A 250 13.83 -2.29 46.18
C GLU A 250 14.32 -1.19 45.22
N PRO A 251 15.63 -0.85 45.24
CA PRO A 251 16.16 0.16 44.35
C PRO A 251 16.05 -0.26 42.88
N SER A 252 16.04 0.74 42.00
CA SER A 252 16.17 0.51 40.57
C SER A 252 17.52 -0.14 40.25
N GLN A 253 17.52 -1.08 39.31
CA GLN A 253 18.71 -1.70 38.76
C GLN A 253 19.16 -1.04 37.45
N THR A 254 18.46 0.01 36.99
CA THR A 254 18.86 0.75 35.78
C THR A 254 20.26 1.33 35.96
N ALA A 255 21.21 0.89 35.15
CA ALA A 255 22.61 1.25 35.26
C ALA A 255 23.39 0.96 33.98
N GLY A 256 24.55 1.61 33.85
CA GLY A 256 25.49 1.39 32.75
C GLY A 256 25.91 2.69 32.08
N GLU A 257 26.32 2.59 30.83
CA GLU A 257 26.88 3.69 30.05
C GLU A 257 26.10 3.89 28.75
N ILE A 258 25.52 5.07 28.57
CA ILE A 258 24.86 5.45 27.31
C ILE A 258 25.73 6.46 26.57
N PRO A 259 26.25 6.14 25.37
CA PRO A 259 27.06 7.05 24.59
C PRO A 259 26.18 7.88 23.65
N PHE A 260 26.43 9.18 23.56
CA PHE A 260 25.70 10.11 22.69
C PHE A 260 26.69 10.85 21.80
N TRP A 261 26.54 10.70 20.48
CA TRP A 261 27.29 11.48 19.52
C TRP A 261 26.71 12.88 19.47
N CYS A 262 27.54 13.88 19.74
CA CYS A 262 27.07 15.25 19.85
C CYS A 262 27.82 16.21 18.89
N GLY A 263 28.29 15.65 17.77
CA GLY A 263 28.81 16.37 16.61
C GLY A 263 30.33 16.44 16.56
N ASP A 264 30.99 16.90 17.63
CA ASP A 264 32.46 17.02 17.70
C ASP A 264 33.13 15.99 18.63
N GLY A 265 32.34 15.08 19.18
CA GLY A 265 32.78 14.04 20.11
C GLY A 265 31.61 13.22 20.66
N ILE A 266 31.92 12.37 21.64
CA ILE A 266 30.95 11.54 22.35
C ILE A 266 30.84 12.02 23.80
N ALA A 267 29.61 12.25 24.25
CA ALA A 267 29.26 12.36 25.66
C ALA A 267 28.81 10.99 26.16
N VAL A 268 29.30 10.52 27.30
CA VAL A 268 28.89 9.22 27.86
C VAL A 268 28.18 9.43 29.19
N PHE A 269 26.90 9.06 29.24
CA PHE A 269 26.08 9.13 30.45
C PHE A 269 26.33 7.89 31.30
N HIS A 270 26.90 8.06 32.49
CA HIS A 270 27.05 7.00 33.49
C HIS A 270 25.84 7.04 34.42
N VAL A 271 25.08 5.95 34.46
CA VAL A 271 23.84 5.83 35.22
C VAL A 271 24.00 4.78 36.31
N GLU A 272 23.50 5.08 37.50
CA GLU A 272 23.34 4.13 38.60
C GLU A 272 22.01 4.42 39.31
N GLY A 273 21.20 3.38 39.50
CA GLY A 273 19.91 3.48 40.20
C GLY A 273 18.93 4.42 39.51
N ASN A 274 18.82 4.35 38.17
CA ASN A 274 17.99 5.23 37.33
C ASN A 274 18.39 6.72 37.30
N ARG A 275 19.58 7.05 37.81
CA ARG A 275 20.07 8.43 37.92
C ARG A 275 21.38 8.61 37.17
N ILE A 276 21.46 9.62 36.31
CA ILE A 276 22.70 10.05 35.66
C ILE A 276 23.62 10.62 36.74
N GLN A 277 24.70 9.90 37.04
CA GLN A 277 25.69 10.27 38.04
C GLN A 277 26.80 11.14 37.44
N GLU A 278 27.18 10.81 36.21
CA GLU A 278 28.25 11.50 35.49
C GLU A 278 27.95 11.58 33.99
N VAL A 279 28.42 12.65 33.34
CA VAL A 279 28.50 12.73 31.87
C VAL A 279 29.97 12.90 31.47
N ALA A 280 30.62 11.83 31.03
CA ALA A 280 32.02 11.85 30.60
C ALA A 280 32.18 12.34 29.14
N GLY A 281 33.42 12.69 28.77
CA GLY A 281 33.77 13.23 27.46
C GLY A 281 34.57 14.53 27.56
N GLU A 282 35.51 14.74 26.64
CA GLU A 282 36.43 15.89 26.65
C GLU A 282 36.09 16.96 25.61
N SER A 283 35.16 16.69 24.68
CA SER A 283 34.82 17.65 23.64
C SER A 283 34.01 18.82 24.19
N PRO A 284 34.08 20.01 23.56
CA PRO A 284 33.24 21.16 23.94
C PRO A 284 31.75 20.82 23.98
N CYS A 285 31.27 19.97 23.07
CA CYS A 285 29.89 19.52 23.11
C CYS A 285 29.59 18.64 24.33
N ALA A 286 30.46 17.68 24.69
CA ALA A 286 30.25 16.84 25.86
C ALA A 286 30.17 17.67 27.16
N GLU A 287 30.97 18.73 27.27
CA GLU A 287 30.87 19.70 28.38
C GLU A 287 29.53 20.46 28.37
N GLY A 288 29.01 20.79 27.18
CA GLY A 288 27.69 21.38 27.03
C GLY A 288 26.56 20.46 27.48
N VAL A 289 26.62 19.17 27.10
CA VAL A 289 25.65 18.14 27.55
C VAL A 289 25.73 17.95 29.06
N ARG A 290 26.94 17.83 29.62
CA ARG A 290 27.18 17.74 31.05
C ARG A 290 26.59 18.93 31.81
N SER A 291 26.90 20.14 31.36
CA SER A 291 26.35 21.38 31.92
C SER A 291 24.83 21.42 31.80
N ALA A 292 24.26 20.89 30.72
CA ALA A 292 22.82 20.86 30.53
C ALA A 292 22.12 19.99 31.57
N ILE A 293 22.63 18.77 31.80
CA ILE A 293 22.08 17.80 32.76
C ILE A 293 22.24 18.27 34.20
N TYR A 294 23.37 18.87 34.56
CA TYR A 294 23.63 19.31 35.94
C TYR A 294 22.90 20.59 36.36
N ARG A 295 22.08 21.18 35.48
CA ARG A 295 21.25 22.35 35.83
C ARG A 295 20.11 22.03 36.77
N ASP A 296 19.69 20.77 36.86
CA ASP A 296 18.59 20.36 37.72
C ASP A 296 18.72 18.87 38.06
N GLU A 297 18.35 18.48 39.28
CA GLU A 297 18.32 17.07 39.65
C GLU A 297 17.23 16.31 38.87
N GLY A 298 16.10 16.93 38.53
CA GLY A 298 15.06 16.27 37.73
C GLY A 298 15.57 15.79 36.37
N LEU A 299 16.50 16.53 35.75
CA LEU A 299 17.11 16.18 34.45
C LEU A 299 18.02 14.95 34.48
N ARG A 300 18.33 14.42 35.66
CA ARG A 300 19.17 13.23 35.81
C ARG A 300 18.36 11.93 35.83
N ASN A 301 17.03 12.00 35.78
CA ASN A 301 16.17 10.81 35.74
C ASN A 301 16.21 10.15 34.37
N VAL A 302 16.36 8.83 34.29
CA VAL A 302 16.12 8.08 33.04
C VAL A 302 14.61 7.88 32.90
N ALA A 303 14.03 8.49 31.88
CA ALA A 303 12.59 8.66 31.76
C ALA A 303 11.93 7.65 30.81
N GLU A 304 12.65 7.10 29.83
CA GLU A 304 12.03 6.25 28.81
C GLU A 304 13.03 5.33 28.12
N LEU A 305 12.57 4.12 27.81
CA LEU A 305 13.07 3.30 26.72
C LEU A 305 12.00 3.27 25.63
N GLY A 306 12.33 3.82 24.46
CA GLY A 306 11.42 3.89 23.32
C GLY A 306 11.95 3.16 22.09
N LEU A 307 11.05 2.52 21.36
CA LEU A 307 11.33 1.65 20.23
C LEU A 307 10.49 2.08 19.03
N GLY A 308 11.05 2.95 18.19
CA GLY A 308 10.41 3.45 16.98
C GLY A 308 10.25 2.35 15.92
N VAL A 309 9.13 2.36 15.20
CA VAL A 309 8.74 1.36 14.19
C VAL A 309 8.31 1.96 12.85
N ASN A 310 8.38 3.29 12.72
CA ASN A 310 8.05 3.96 11.47
C ASN A 310 9.22 3.85 10.48
N GLU A 311 9.11 2.92 9.53
CA GLU A 311 10.15 2.66 8.52
C GLU A 311 10.37 3.81 7.52
N ALA A 312 9.41 4.74 7.42
CA ALA A 312 9.51 5.88 6.53
C ALA A 312 10.06 7.13 7.25
N ALA A 313 10.09 7.12 8.59
CA ALA A 313 10.65 8.20 9.38
C ALA A 313 12.18 8.28 9.18
N VAL A 314 12.70 9.50 9.23
CA VAL A 314 14.13 9.79 9.08
C VAL A 314 14.59 10.81 10.11
N VAL A 315 15.85 10.71 10.54
CA VAL A 315 16.42 11.68 11.48
C VAL A 315 16.75 12.98 10.77
N THR A 316 16.09 14.07 11.16
CA THR A 316 16.25 15.43 10.62
C THR A 316 16.65 16.45 11.68
N GLY A 317 16.67 16.07 12.96
CA GLY A 317 16.80 16.98 14.09
C GLY A 317 15.45 17.48 14.61
N ASN A 318 14.33 16.97 14.08
CA ASN A 318 12.99 17.23 14.59
C ASN A 318 12.52 16.02 15.38
N VAL A 319 12.54 16.15 16.72
CA VAL A 319 12.21 15.06 17.66
C VAL A 319 10.88 14.38 17.33
N LEU A 320 9.87 15.13 16.86
CA LEU A 320 8.55 14.59 16.48
C LEU A 320 8.65 13.43 15.47
N GLU A 321 9.58 13.50 14.51
CA GLU A 321 9.82 12.43 13.55
C GLU A 321 10.97 11.52 13.98
N ASP A 322 12.05 12.10 14.53
CA ASP A 322 13.27 11.38 14.87
C ASP A 322 12.99 10.22 15.85
N GLU A 323 12.14 10.42 16.86
CA GLU A 323 11.81 9.39 17.86
C GLU A 323 11.07 8.17 17.25
N LYS A 324 10.35 8.39 16.15
CA LYS A 324 9.56 7.35 15.46
C LYS A 324 10.41 6.49 14.52
N VAL A 325 11.65 6.91 14.23
CA VAL A 325 12.57 6.20 13.34
C VAL A 325 12.75 4.76 13.81
N PHE A 326 12.76 3.85 12.85
CA PHE A 326 12.99 2.42 13.10
C PHE A 326 14.29 2.17 13.87
N GLY A 327 14.20 1.92 15.17
CA GLY A 327 15.35 1.83 16.07
C GLY A 327 15.01 2.12 17.53
N MET A 328 16.04 2.27 18.35
CA MET A 328 15.89 2.61 19.77
C MET A 328 16.09 4.12 19.96
N HIS A 329 15.33 4.70 20.87
CA HIS A 329 15.71 5.93 21.57
C HIS A 329 15.57 5.71 23.09
N TRP A 330 16.10 6.65 23.85
CA TRP A 330 15.84 6.75 25.29
C TRP A 330 15.70 8.22 25.65
N ALA A 331 15.08 8.47 26.79
CA ALA A 331 14.90 9.82 27.28
C ALA A 331 15.33 10.00 28.73
N PHE A 332 15.58 11.26 29.08
CA PHE A 332 15.81 11.69 30.45
C PHE A 332 14.90 12.88 30.84
N GLY A 333 14.71 13.08 32.14
CA GLY A 333 13.88 14.14 32.71
C GLY A 333 12.50 13.66 33.13
N LEU A 334 11.46 14.38 32.70
CA LEU A 334 10.05 14.10 33.07
C LEU A 334 9.58 12.72 32.58
N SER A 335 8.87 12.00 33.43
CA SER A 335 8.33 10.66 33.12
C SER A 335 6.90 10.41 33.60
N GLU A 336 6.33 11.25 34.47
CA GLU A 336 4.99 11.06 35.06
C GLU A 336 3.89 10.86 34.01
N ALA A 337 3.90 11.66 32.94
CA ALA A 337 2.92 11.58 31.86
C ALA A 337 3.02 10.29 31.03
N LEU A 338 4.13 9.56 31.14
CA LEU A 338 4.43 8.31 30.43
C LEU A 338 4.31 7.07 31.34
N GLY A 339 3.96 7.25 32.62
CA GLY A 339 3.82 6.17 33.60
C GLY A 339 4.94 6.05 34.65
N GLY A 340 5.85 7.03 34.69
CA GLY A 340 6.87 7.19 35.74
C GLY A 340 6.35 7.91 36.99
N VAL A 341 7.26 8.27 37.89
CA VAL A 341 6.93 9.04 39.11
C VAL A 341 7.62 10.40 39.18
N THR A 342 8.53 10.70 38.24
CA THR A 342 9.22 11.99 38.19
C THR A 342 8.36 13.03 37.46
N GLY A 343 7.79 13.95 38.25
CA GLY A 343 6.94 15.05 37.80
C GLY A 343 7.65 16.40 37.85
N ALA A 344 6.93 17.48 37.50
CA ALA A 344 7.48 18.84 37.51
C ALA A 344 7.89 19.31 38.92
N ASP A 345 7.24 18.80 39.97
CA ASP A 345 7.52 19.13 41.37
C ASP A 345 8.86 18.54 41.87
N ASP A 346 9.46 17.60 41.13
CA ASP A 346 10.78 17.02 41.45
C ASP A 346 11.95 17.84 40.90
N PHE A 347 11.65 18.92 40.15
CA PHE A 347 12.65 19.85 39.63
C PHE A 347 12.87 21.01 40.60
N GLU A 348 14.11 21.49 40.71
CA GLU A 348 14.43 22.68 41.51
C GLU A 348 13.76 23.94 40.92
N ASP A 349 13.64 23.97 39.59
CA ASP A 349 13.04 25.03 38.81
C ASP A 349 12.07 24.41 37.78
N PRO A 350 10.75 24.54 37.96
CA PRO A 350 9.76 23.96 37.06
C PRO A 350 9.91 24.39 35.59
N ASP A 351 10.50 25.57 35.32
CA ASP A 351 10.76 26.04 33.97
C ASP A 351 11.89 25.25 33.27
N ARG A 352 12.62 24.42 34.01
CA ARG A 352 13.63 23.48 33.49
C ARG A 352 13.09 22.07 33.30
N ALA A 353 11.86 21.81 33.71
CA ALA A 353 11.25 20.50 33.57
C ALA A 353 10.97 20.20 32.09
N TYR A 354 11.74 19.27 31.53
CA TYR A 354 11.50 18.77 30.18
C TYR A 354 11.80 17.28 30.09
N HIS A 355 11.26 16.68 29.03
CA HIS A 355 11.54 15.33 28.58
C HIS A 355 12.40 15.44 27.31
N ARG A 356 13.47 14.64 27.20
CA ARG A 356 14.36 14.71 26.04
C ARG A 356 14.84 13.38 25.55
N ASP A 357 14.47 13.11 24.30
CA ASP A 357 14.86 11.94 23.54
C ASP A 357 16.23 12.06 22.88
N LEU A 358 16.97 10.96 22.94
CA LEU A 358 18.20 10.71 22.20
C LEU A 358 18.02 9.43 21.37
N VAL A 359 18.13 9.57 20.05
CA VAL A 359 17.77 8.55 19.07
C VAL A 359 19.00 7.83 18.51
N TYR A 360 18.90 6.52 18.32
CA TYR A 360 19.94 5.63 17.79
C TYR A 360 19.45 4.92 16.52
N PRO A 361 19.33 5.66 15.39
CA PRO A 361 18.84 5.10 14.14
C PRO A 361 19.90 4.20 13.51
N LYS A 362 19.46 3.27 12.66
CA LYS A 362 20.38 2.50 11.82
C LYS A 362 21.15 3.41 10.85
N GLY A 363 22.46 3.24 10.76
CA GLY A 363 23.35 4.10 9.97
C GLY A 363 23.72 5.43 10.64
N GLY A 364 23.29 5.65 11.89
CA GLY A 364 23.69 6.83 12.67
C GLY A 364 25.13 6.75 13.17
N ASP A 365 25.62 7.84 13.78
CA ASP A 365 26.98 7.92 14.32
C ASP A 365 27.23 6.88 15.43
N ILE A 366 26.19 6.56 16.20
CA ILE A 366 26.15 5.46 17.16
C ILE A 366 24.88 4.66 16.91
N GLU A 367 25.03 3.34 16.79
CA GLU A 367 23.93 2.42 16.59
C GLU A 367 23.76 1.51 17.81
N VAL A 368 22.57 0.94 17.96
CA VAL A 368 22.38 -0.22 18.83
C VAL A 368 22.80 -1.48 18.09
N SER A 369 23.93 -2.06 18.52
CA SER A 369 24.40 -3.34 17.99
C SER A 369 23.51 -4.49 18.44
N LYS A 370 22.99 -4.44 19.67
CA LYS A 370 22.12 -5.49 20.20
C LYS A 370 21.20 -4.97 21.29
N LEU A 371 19.92 -5.33 21.23
CA LEU A 371 18.95 -5.14 22.32
C LEU A 371 18.34 -6.49 22.69
N THR A 372 18.47 -6.89 23.95
CA THR A 372 17.95 -8.14 24.50
C THR A 372 16.96 -7.88 25.62
N LEU A 373 15.75 -8.44 25.53
CA LEU A 373 14.78 -8.46 26.63
C LEU A 373 14.99 -9.70 27.50
N GLU A 374 14.83 -9.54 28.82
CA GLU A 374 14.91 -10.62 29.81
C GLU A 374 13.55 -10.80 30.48
N TYR A 375 13.12 -12.05 30.65
CA TYR A 375 11.78 -12.40 31.15
C TYR A 375 11.84 -13.09 32.51
N GLU A 376 10.71 -13.10 33.23
CA GLU A 376 10.59 -13.68 34.58
C GLU A 376 10.88 -15.20 34.62
N ASP A 377 10.62 -15.92 33.52
CA ASP A 377 10.92 -17.35 33.40
C ASP A 377 12.41 -17.67 33.17
N GLY A 378 13.28 -16.64 33.15
CA GLY A 378 14.71 -16.75 32.90
C GLY A 378 15.10 -16.85 31.43
N THR A 379 14.13 -16.76 30.51
CA THR A 379 14.42 -16.69 29.07
C THR A 379 14.82 -15.27 28.66
N SER A 380 15.44 -15.16 27.48
CA SER A 380 15.84 -13.88 26.90
C SER A 380 15.62 -13.88 25.38
N GLU A 381 15.26 -12.73 24.82
CA GLU A 381 15.00 -12.56 23.39
C GLU A 381 15.77 -11.36 22.84
N VAL A 382 16.54 -11.58 21.77
CA VAL A 382 17.19 -10.48 21.04
C VAL A 382 16.16 -9.88 20.11
N ILE A 383 15.68 -8.67 20.39
CA ILE A 383 14.64 -8.00 19.60
C ILE A 383 15.22 -7.05 18.55
N LEU A 384 16.46 -6.59 18.73
CA LEU A 384 17.18 -5.73 17.80
C LEU A 384 18.65 -6.21 17.67
N SER A 385 19.12 -6.33 16.42
CA SER A 385 20.51 -6.67 16.08
C SER A 385 20.97 -5.78 14.92
N ASP A 386 22.15 -5.17 15.05
CA ASP A 386 22.77 -4.32 14.02
C ASP A 386 21.79 -3.25 13.47
N GLY A 387 21.14 -2.52 14.37
CA GLY A 387 20.17 -1.48 14.04
C GLY A 387 18.85 -1.97 13.44
N LYS A 388 18.57 -3.29 13.41
CA LYS A 388 17.33 -3.85 12.85
C LYS A 388 16.56 -4.70 13.85
N TYR A 389 15.23 -4.57 13.87
CA TYR A 389 14.40 -5.51 14.62
C TYR A 389 14.47 -6.92 14.03
N THR A 390 14.55 -7.91 14.91
CA THR A 390 14.55 -9.35 14.57
C THR A 390 13.14 -9.94 14.57
N LEU A 391 12.20 -9.26 15.24
CA LEU A 391 10.82 -9.69 15.48
C LEU A 391 9.94 -9.58 14.25
N PHE A 392 10.14 -8.52 13.48
CA PHE A 392 9.47 -8.34 12.22
C PHE A 392 10.21 -9.21 11.24
N ARG A 393 9.69 -10.43 10.99
CA ARG A 393 10.02 -11.09 9.74
C ARG A 393 9.83 -10.03 8.67
N GLU A 394 10.81 -9.87 7.79
CA GLU A 394 10.51 -9.39 6.46
C GLU A 394 9.44 -10.37 5.96
N SER A 395 8.17 -10.04 6.20
CA SER A 395 7.20 -10.22 5.16
C SER A 395 7.91 -9.53 4.01
N LEU A 396 8.52 -10.30 3.12
CA LEU A 396 8.40 -10.00 1.71
C LEU A 396 6.91 -9.68 1.62
N PRO A 397 6.52 -8.40 1.59
CA PRO A 397 5.17 -8.16 1.17
C PRO A 397 5.18 -8.86 -0.18
N LEU A 398 4.22 -9.72 -0.47
CA LEU A 398 3.96 -9.96 -1.88
C LEU A 398 3.47 -8.61 -2.38
N THR A 399 4.41 -7.70 -2.62
CA THR A 399 4.15 -6.45 -3.30
C THR A 399 3.63 -6.88 -4.67
N GLN A 400 2.76 -6.08 -5.27
CA GLN A 400 2.28 -6.33 -6.63
C GLN A 400 3.42 -6.70 -7.61
N GLY A 401 4.65 -6.23 -7.37
CA GLY A 401 5.86 -6.55 -8.12
C GLY A 401 6.27 -8.04 -8.08
N ASP A 402 6.08 -8.74 -6.97
CA ASP A 402 6.57 -10.13 -6.81
C ASP A 402 5.66 -11.15 -7.50
N GLY A 403 4.35 -11.01 -7.36
CA GLY A 403 3.38 -11.84 -8.09
C GLY A 403 3.45 -11.62 -9.60
N LEU A 404 3.72 -10.37 -10.00
CA LEU A 404 3.96 -10.00 -11.38
C LEU A 404 5.27 -10.60 -11.92
N LEU A 405 6.37 -10.51 -11.17
CA LEU A 405 7.65 -11.07 -11.58
C LEU A 405 7.51 -12.58 -11.83
N VAL A 406 6.81 -13.28 -10.93
CA VAL A 406 6.47 -14.70 -11.10
C VAL A 406 5.65 -14.92 -12.37
N TRP A 407 4.61 -14.11 -12.61
CA TRP A 407 3.79 -14.21 -13.83
C TRP A 407 4.58 -13.96 -15.12
N MET A 408 5.48 -12.98 -15.14
CA MET A 408 6.34 -12.67 -16.28
C MET A 408 7.34 -13.80 -16.55
N LEU A 409 7.95 -14.36 -15.50
CA LEU A 409 8.84 -15.52 -15.62
C LEU A 409 8.10 -16.75 -16.17
N LEU A 410 6.88 -17.00 -15.69
CA LEU A 410 6.03 -18.07 -16.19
C LEU A 410 5.61 -17.84 -17.65
N THR A 411 5.29 -16.60 -18.03
CA THR A 411 4.94 -16.22 -19.41
C THR A 411 6.12 -16.37 -20.36
N ALA A 412 7.31 -15.89 -19.98
CA ALA A 412 8.52 -16.04 -20.77
C ALA A 412 8.88 -17.53 -20.96
N THR A 413 8.73 -18.33 -19.91
CA THR A 413 8.96 -19.78 -19.95
C THR A 413 7.96 -20.48 -20.87
N ALA A 414 6.67 -20.15 -20.76
CA ALA A 414 5.60 -20.68 -21.60
C ALA A 414 5.81 -20.31 -23.09
N PHE A 415 6.22 -19.08 -23.36
CA PHE A 415 6.53 -18.61 -24.71
C PHE A 415 7.76 -19.31 -25.30
N ALA A 416 8.84 -19.46 -24.54
CA ALA A 416 10.02 -20.21 -24.98
C ALA A 416 9.67 -21.66 -25.29
N ALA A 417 8.83 -22.30 -24.45
CA ALA A 417 8.34 -23.64 -24.68
C ALA A 417 7.47 -23.75 -25.94
N LEU A 418 6.62 -22.75 -26.23
CA LEU A 418 5.85 -22.66 -27.47
C LEU A 418 6.76 -22.56 -28.69
N VAL A 419 7.70 -21.61 -28.69
CA VAL A 419 8.61 -21.37 -29.83
C VAL A 419 9.44 -22.61 -30.12
N TRP A 420 10.03 -23.22 -29.09
CA TRP A 420 10.78 -24.47 -29.25
C TRP A 420 9.94 -25.55 -29.92
N ARG A 421 8.67 -25.66 -29.52
CA ARG A 421 7.74 -26.67 -30.01
C ARG A 421 7.26 -26.43 -31.43
N ILE A 422 6.89 -25.20 -31.79
CA ILE A 422 6.56 -24.79 -33.17
C ILE A 422 7.73 -25.10 -34.11
N VAL A 423 8.97 -24.90 -33.66
CA VAL A 423 10.18 -25.18 -34.44
C VAL A 423 10.45 -26.69 -34.58
N LYS A 424 10.15 -27.49 -33.56
CA LYS A 424 10.53 -28.92 -33.48
C LYS A 424 9.46 -29.93 -33.93
N VAL A 425 8.16 -29.61 -33.85
CA VAL A 425 7.09 -30.64 -33.84
C VAL A 425 6.13 -30.65 -35.07
N ILE A 426 6.26 -29.71 -36.04
CA ILE A 426 5.56 -29.71 -37.37
C ILE A 426 4.07 -29.24 -37.36
N GLY A 427 3.63 -28.60 -38.47
CA GLY A 427 2.24 -28.65 -38.98
C GLY A 427 1.50 -27.32 -39.18
N LEU A 428 1.86 -26.28 -38.41
CA LEU A 428 1.09 -25.03 -38.40
C LEU A 428 1.41 -24.10 -39.58
N SER A 429 0.36 -23.52 -40.17
CA SER A 429 0.49 -22.41 -41.13
C SER A 429 1.09 -21.17 -40.44
N ALA A 430 1.68 -20.27 -41.22
CA ALA A 430 2.32 -19.07 -40.67
C ALA A 430 1.36 -18.21 -39.83
N GLY A 431 0.08 -18.12 -40.21
CA GLY A 431 -0.93 -17.41 -39.43
C GLY A 431 -1.20 -18.06 -38.07
N GLN A 432 -1.25 -19.40 -38.02
CA GLN A 432 -1.50 -20.13 -36.77
C GLN A 432 -0.34 -19.97 -35.77
N GLN A 433 0.90 -19.92 -36.27
CA GLN A 433 2.08 -19.69 -35.42
C GLN A 433 2.04 -18.32 -34.75
N VAL A 434 1.70 -17.27 -35.53
CA VAL A 434 1.58 -15.90 -35.01
C VAL A 434 0.47 -15.83 -33.96
N VAL A 435 -0.67 -16.49 -34.18
CA VAL A 435 -1.77 -16.42 -33.22
C VAL A 435 -1.45 -17.12 -31.90
N TRP A 436 -0.88 -18.32 -31.92
CA TRP A 436 -0.52 -18.98 -30.65
C TRP A 436 0.60 -18.25 -29.90
N ALA A 437 1.51 -17.61 -30.63
CA ALA A 437 2.52 -16.73 -30.05
C ALA A 437 1.86 -15.54 -29.33
N LEU A 438 0.94 -14.84 -29.99
CA LEU A 438 0.18 -13.74 -29.39
C LEU A 438 -0.65 -14.23 -28.19
N ALA A 439 -1.36 -15.35 -28.31
CA ALA A 439 -2.14 -15.91 -27.21
C ALA A 439 -1.29 -16.20 -25.98
N THR A 440 -0.05 -16.70 -26.14
CA THR A 440 0.85 -17.04 -25.03
C THR A 440 1.53 -15.81 -24.42
N VAL A 441 1.89 -14.81 -25.23
CA VAL A 441 2.45 -13.55 -24.70
C VAL A 441 1.44 -12.84 -23.79
N PHE A 442 0.16 -12.88 -24.14
CA PHE A 442 -0.87 -12.12 -23.44
C PHE A 442 -1.60 -12.91 -22.35
N ALA A 443 -1.95 -14.18 -22.59
CA ALA A 443 -2.58 -15.03 -21.59
C ALA A 443 -1.58 -15.78 -20.70
N GLY A 444 -0.27 -15.51 -20.88
CA GLY A 444 0.80 -16.15 -20.14
C GLY A 444 0.80 -17.67 -20.29
N PRO A 445 0.99 -18.42 -19.20
CA PRO A 445 0.95 -19.89 -19.19
C PRO A 445 -0.33 -20.47 -19.77
N PHE A 446 -1.48 -19.79 -19.63
CA PHE A 446 -2.76 -20.29 -20.14
C PHE A 446 -2.80 -20.32 -21.66
N GLY A 447 -2.15 -19.37 -22.35
CA GLY A 447 -2.05 -19.40 -23.81
C GLY A 447 -1.24 -20.59 -24.32
N TYR A 448 -0.17 -20.95 -23.60
CA TYR A 448 0.60 -22.15 -23.91
C TYR A 448 -0.18 -23.44 -23.61
N VAL A 449 -0.90 -23.51 -22.48
CA VAL A 449 -1.77 -24.65 -22.15
C VAL A 449 -2.87 -24.80 -23.20
N ALA A 450 -3.49 -23.70 -23.64
CA ALA A 450 -4.47 -23.67 -24.71
C ALA A 450 -3.90 -24.23 -26.02
N TYR A 451 -2.69 -23.81 -26.41
CA TYR A 451 -1.97 -24.39 -27.53
C TYR A 451 -1.74 -25.89 -27.36
N ARG A 452 -1.27 -26.34 -26.19
CA ARG A 452 -1.03 -27.75 -25.90
C ARG A 452 -2.30 -28.60 -25.99
N ILE A 453 -3.44 -28.08 -25.54
CA ILE A 453 -4.75 -28.72 -25.70
C ILE A 453 -5.15 -28.81 -27.18
N SER A 454 -4.88 -27.74 -27.96
CA SER A 454 -5.15 -27.73 -29.39
C SER A 454 -4.28 -28.71 -30.19
N GLU A 455 -3.04 -28.93 -29.74
CA GLU A 455 -2.04 -29.76 -30.41
C GLU A 455 -2.12 -31.25 -30.02
N SER A 456 -2.53 -31.56 -28.78
CA SER A 456 -2.32 -32.88 -28.16
C SER A 456 -3.24 -34.03 -28.60
N LEU A 457 -4.02 -33.92 -29.67
CA LEU A 457 -4.71 -35.10 -30.21
C LEU A 457 -4.77 -34.97 -31.74
N GLU A 458 -4.04 -35.84 -32.44
CA GLU A 458 -4.51 -36.33 -33.74
C GLU A 458 -5.93 -36.89 -33.52
N PRO A 459 -6.87 -36.70 -34.46
CA PRO A 459 -8.22 -37.22 -34.31
C PRO A 459 -8.20 -38.75 -34.29
N GLU A 460 -8.03 -39.35 -33.11
CA GLU A 460 -8.39 -40.74 -32.91
C GLU A 460 -9.91 -40.86 -33.05
N ALA A 461 -10.38 -41.90 -33.73
CA ALA A 461 -11.74 -42.06 -34.22
C ALA A 461 -12.87 -42.05 -33.15
N LYS A 462 -12.57 -41.79 -31.86
CA LYS A 462 -13.53 -41.74 -30.74
C LYS A 462 -13.12 -40.74 -29.63
N GLU A 463 -12.85 -39.48 -29.96
CA GLU A 463 -12.61 -38.45 -28.94
C GLU A 463 -13.88 -38.19 -28.08
N PRO A 464 -13.81 -38.18 -26.73
CA PRO A 464 -14.93 -37.84 -25.86
C PRO A 464 -15.52 -36.45 -26.13
N TYR A 465 -16.84 -36.33 -26.05
CA TYR A 465 -17.55 -35.09 -26.40
C TYR A 465 -17.10 -33.83 -25.65
N TRP A 466 -16.68 -33.97 -24.39
CA TRP A 466 -16.22 -32.82 -23.60
C TRP A 466 -14.85 -32.31 -24.06
N GLN A 467 -13.97 -33.17 -24.61
CA GLN A 467 -12.67 -32.74 -25.13
C GLN A 467 -12.82 -31.95 -26.43
N GLN A 468 -13.68 -32.41 -27.33
CA GLN A 468 -14.06 -31.69 -28.55
C GLN A 468 -14.69 -30.33 -28.24
N ALA A 469 -15.53 -30.26 -27.19
CA ALA A 469 -16.14 -29.02 -26.75
C ALA A 469 -15.13 -28.06 -26.12
N LEU A 470 -14.20 -28.55 -25.31
CA LEU A 470 -13.14 -27.77 -24.67
C LEU A 470 -12.23 -27.14 -25.72
N ARG A 471 -11.89 -27.89 -26.75
CA ARG A 471 -11.10 -27.42 -27.88
C ARG A 471 -11.78 -26.28 -28.65
N GLY A 472 -13.07 -26.44 -28.94
CA GLY A 472 -13.84 -25.36 -29.57
C GLY A 472 -13.97 -24.12 -28.72
N ALA A 473 -14.11 -24.29 -27.41
CA ALA A 473 -14.11 -23.19 -26.46
C ALA A 473 -12.77 -22.43 -26.46
N THR A 474 -11.67 -23.17 -26.38
CA THR A 474 -10.31 -22.63 -26.42
C THR A 474 -10.04 -21.88 -27.72
N PHE A 475 -10.44 -22.43 -28.87
CA PHE A 475 -10.30 -21.76 -30.17
C PHE A 475 -11.12 -20.47 -30.22
N GLY A 476 -12.40 -20.55 -29.82
CA GLY A 476 -13.31 -19.42 -29.83
C GLY A 476 -12.85 -18.27 -28.93
N ILE A 477 -12.50 -18.57 -27.68
CA ILE A 477 -12.06 -17.55 -26.72
C ILE A 477 -10.74 -16.92 -27.15
N THR A 478 -9.82 -17.69 -27.73
CA THR A 478 -8.54 -17.17 -28.23
C THR A 478 -8.76 -16.13 -29.33
N GLY A 479 -9.67 -16.38 -30.27
CA GLY A 479 -9.98 -15.46 -31.36
C GLY A 479 -10.60 -14.15 -30.87
N VAL A 480 -11.57 -14.23 -29.95
CA VAL A 480 -12.23 -13.06 -29.35
C VAL A 480 -11.22 -12.19 -28.60
N PHE A 481 -10.36 -12.82 -27.80
CA PHE A 481 -9.35 -12.10 -27.04
C PHE A 481 -8.25 -11.49 -27.90
N ALA A 482 -7.77 -12.20 -28.92
CA ALA A 482 -6.80 -11.64 -29.85
C ALA A 482 -7.32 -10.36 -30.51
N GLY A 483 -8.61 -10.30 -30.82
CA GLY A 483 -9.24 -9.07 -31.31
C GLY A 483 -9.45 -8.00 -30.22
N GLY A 484 -9.71 -8.39 -28.98
CA GLY A 484 -9.70 -7.47 -27.82
C GLY A 484 -8.34 -6.80 -27.61
N LEU A 485 -7.25 -7.54 -27.82
CA LEU A 485 -5.88 -7.01 -27.75
C LEU A 485 -5.59 -6.03 -28.88
N LEU A 486 -6.05 -6.33 -30.10
CA LEU A 486 -5.97 -5.37 -31.20
C LEU A 486 -6.71 -4.09 -30.86
N MET A 487 -7.87 -4.18 -30.20
CA MET A 487 -8.61 -3.01 -29.73
C MET A 487 -7.78 -2.18 -28.73
N GLN A 488 -7.15 -2.82 -27.74
CA GLN A 488 -6.27 -2.13 -26.79
C GLN A 488 -5.06 -1.47 -27.47
N ALA A 489 -4.44 -2.15 -28.44
CA ALA A 489 -3.34 -1.59 -29.22
C ALA A 489 -3.78 -0.36 -30.04
N ILE A 490 -4.98 -0.41 -30.63
CA ILE A 490 -5.57 0.73 -31.35
C ILE A 490 -5.86 1.89 -30.38
N GLN A 491 -6.43 1.59 -29.21
CA GLN A 491 -6.69 2.56 -28.16
C GLN A 491 -5.42 3.28 -27.71
N ALA A 492 -4.34 2.54 -27.51
CA ALA A 492 -3.04 3.11 -27.13
C ALA A 492 -2.42 3.96 -28.24
N ALA A 493 -2.53 3.52 -29.50
CA ALA A 493 -1.99 4.23 -30.64
C ALA A 493 -2.79 5.49 -31.00
N LEU A 494 -4.10 5.50 -30.68
CA LEU A 494 -5.03 6.57 -31.05
C LEU A 494 -5.96 6.94 -29.87
N PRO A 495 -5.46 7.61 -28.82
CA PRO A 495 -6.26 7.95 -27.63
C PRO A 495 -7.51 8.78 -27.93
N ALA A 496 -7.43 9.66 -28.94
CA ALA A 496 -8.55 10.50 -29.40
C ALA A 496 -9.79 9.72 -29.88
N LEU A 497 -9.65 8.44 -30.26
CA LEU A 497 -10.79 7.59 -30.62
C LEU A 497 -11.66 7.24 -29.40
N MET A 498 -11.12 7.27 -28.19
CA MET A 498 -11.88 7.04 -26.95
C MET A 498 -12.64 8.28 -26.50
N GLU A 499 -12.16 9.47 -26.88
CA GLU A 499 -12.82 10.75 -26.61
C GLU A 499 -14.02 10.99 -27.53
N ALA A 500 -14.22 10.14 -28.55
CA ALA A 500 -15.33 10.23 -29.51
C ALA A 500 -16.71 9.82 -28.94
N GLY A 501 -16.81 9.61 -27.63
CA GLY A 501 -18.05 9.35 -26.90
C GLY A 501 -18.40 7.87 -26.71
N LEU A 502 -19.30 7.61 -25.75
CA LEU A 502 -19.66 6.26 -25.28
C LEU A 502 -20.09 5.30 -26.40
N ALA A 503 -20.85 5.78 -27.38
CA ALA A 503 -21.31 4.95 -28.50
C ALA A 503 -20.16 4.42 -29.37
N VAL A 504 -19.12 5.24 -29.59
CA VAL A 504 -17.93 4.84 -30.36
C VAL A 504 -17.11 3.82 -29.57
N GLY A 505 -16.91 4.06 -28.27
CA GLY A 505 -16.22 3.12 -27.38
C GLY A 505 -16.89 1.74 -27.31
N LEU A 506 -18.22 1.71 -27.11
CA LEU A 506 -18.99 0.46 -27.10
C LEU A 506 -18.97 -0.25 -28.46
N GLY A 507 -19.02 0.51 -29.55
CA GLY A 507 -18.85 -0.04 -30.90
C GLY A 507 -17.50 -0.70 -31.09
N MET A 508 -16.41 -0.07 -30.64
CA MET A 508 -15.06 -0.63 -30.75
C MET A 508 -14.87 -1.90 -29.92
N ILE A 509 -15.41 -1.92 -28.69
CA ILE A 509 -15.36 -3.09 -27.79
C ILE A 509 -15.97 -4.32 -28.43
N TYR A 510 -17.02 -4.16 -29.23
CA TYR A 510 -17.69 -5.29 -29.87
C TYR A 510 -17.13 -5.60 -31.26
N PHE A 511 -17.06 -4.60 -32.14
CA PHE A 511 -16.77 -4.84 -33.56
C PHE A 511 -15.32 -5.20 -33.83
N ILE A 512 -14.34 -4.68 -33.08
CA ILE A 512 -12.93 -5.03 -33.32
C ILE A 512 -12.67 -6.50 -32.96
N PRO A 513 -13.07 -7.02 -31.78
CA PRO A 513 -13.01 -8.45 -31.48
C PRO A 513 -13.73 -9.32 -32.51
N LEU A 514 -14.95 -8.93 -32.90
CA LEU A 514 -15.73 -9.68 -33.87
C LEU A 514 -15.04 -9.75 -35.24
N LEU A 515 -14.67 -8.60 -35.80
CA LEU A 515 -14.09 -8.52 -37.15
C LEU A 515 -12.74 -9.22 -37.20
N PHE A 516 -11.92 -9.04 -36.16
CA PHE A 516 -10.64 -9.72 -36.09
C PHE A 516 -10.82 -11.24 -35.99
N PHE A 517 -11.66 -11.71 -35.05
CA PHE A 517 -11.94 -13.13 -34.92
C PHE A 517 -12.52 -13.69 -36.22
N TRP A 518 -13.46 -13.00 -36.86
CA TRP A 518 -14.10 -13.45 -38.08
C TRP A 518 -13.13 -13.54 -39.27
N ILE A 519 -12.48 -12.41 -39.59
CA ILE A 519 -11.75 -12.21 -40.85
C ILE A 519 -10.33 -12.77 -40.74
N VAL A 520 -9.68 -12.58 -39.60
CA VAL A 520 -8.26 -12.89 -39.42
C VAL A 520 -8.04 -14.27 -38.82
N PHE A 521 -9.05 -14.82 -38.12
CA PHE A 521 -8.88 -16.09 -37.40
C PHE A 521 -9.81 -17.21 -37.91
N ALA A 522 -11.12 -17.05 -37.79
CA ALA A 522 -12.13 -18.06 -38.11
C ALA A 522 -12.17 -18.41 -39.61
N ALA A 523 -12.30 -17.42 -40.48
CA ALA A 523 -12.43 -17.67 -41.92
C ALA A 523 -11.14 -18.23 -42.56
N PRO A 524 -9.93 -17.73 -42.25
CA PRO A 524 -8.70 -18.33 -42.74
C PRO A 524 -8.54 -19.77 -42.24
N TRP A 525 -8.88 -20.03 -40.97
CA TRP A 525 -8.82 -21.37 -40.39
C TRP A 525 -9.75 -22.34 -41.12
N TRP A 526 -11.00 -21.95 -41.37
CA TRP A 526 -11.95 -22.77 -42.11
C TRP A 526 -11.50 -23.04 -43.55
N THR A 527 -10.95 -22.02 -44.21
CA THR A 527 -10.43 -22.15 -45.60
C THR A 527 -9.32 -23.18 -45.71
N THR A 528 -8.55 -23.45 -44.66
CA THR A 528 -7.52 -24.52 -44.68
C THR A 528 -8.09 -25.93 -44.57
N ARG A 529 -9.39 -26.07 -44.26
CA ARG A 529 -10.07 -27.35 -44.04
C ARG A 529 -11.29 -27.60 -44.93
N SER A 530 -11.73 -26.58 -45.67
CA SER A 530 -12.78 -26.71 -46.68
C SER A 530 -12.18 -26.59 -48.08
N ASP A 531 -12.75 -27.29 -49.06
CA ASP A 531 -12.47 -27.04 -50.49
C ASP A 531 -13.04 -25.70 -50.99
N GLU A 532 -13.68 -24.93 -50.10
CA GLU A 532 -14.26 -23.63 -50.39
C GLU A 532 -13.24 -22.49 -50.36
N GLY A 533 -13.40 -21.51 -51.26
CA GLY A 533 -12.60 -20.29 -51.25
C GLY A 533 -12.94 -19.37 -50.07
N TYR A 534 -11.96 -18.56 -49.66
CA TYR A 534 -12.04 -17.65 -48.49
C TYR A 534 -13.34 -16.83 -48.38
N GLY A 535 -13.86 -16.33 -49.51
CA GLY A 535 -15.12 -15.55 -49.53
C GLY A 535 -16.34 -16.35 -49.08
N LYS A 536 -16.43 -17.64 -49.42
CA LYS A 536 -17.51 -18.51 -48.94
C LYS A 536 -17.30 -18.88 -47.46
N SER A 537 -16.05 -19.16 -47.08
CA SER A 537 -15.68 -19.40 -45.68
C SER A 537 -16.13 -18.26 -44.77
N LEU A 538 -15.95 -16.99 -45.18
CA LEU A 538 -16.43 -15.83 -44.43
C LEU A 538 -17.94 -15.91 -44.13
N LEU A 539 -18.76 -16.20 -45.13
CA LEU A 539 -20.22 -16.28 -44.96
C LEU A 539 -20.64 -17.49 -44.13
N GLN A 540 -19.95 -18.62 -44.30
CA GLN A 540 -20.26 -19.88 -43.63
C GLN A 540 -19.97 -19.81 -42.12
N VAL A 541 -18.88 -19.17 -41.73
CA VAL A 541 -18.45 -19.13 -40.32
C VAL A 541 -19.07 -17.99 -39.51
N LEU A 542 -19.66 -16.99 -40.16
CA LEU A 542 -20.19 -15.79 -39.51
C LEU A 542 -21.20 -16.07 -38.38
N PRO A 543 -22.21 -16.97 -38.54
CA PRO A 543 -23.16 -17.24 -37.46
C PRO A 543 -22.48 -17.77 -36.19
N ASP A 544 -21.55 -18.72 -36.35
CA ASP A 544 -20.82 -19.31 -35.22
C ASP A 544 -19.89 -18.30 -34.55
N THR A 545 -19.24 -17.47 -35.37
CA THR A 545 -18.35 -16.39 -34.91
C THR A 545 -19.12 -15.36 -34.10
N LEU A 546 -20.33 -14.96 -34.53
CA LEU A 546 -21.18 -14.04 -33.78
C LEU A 546 -21.54 -14.58 -32.39
N ILE A 547 -22.00 -15.84 -32.33
CA ILE A 547 -22.35 -16.48 -31.05
C ILE A 547 -21.14 -16.54 -30.13
N THR A 548 -20.00 -16.97 -30.67
CA THR A 548 -18.76 -17.12 -29.90
C THR A 548 -18.22 -15.78 -29.40
N THR A 549 -18.28 -14.72 -30.21
CA THR A 549 -17.90 -13.36 -29.78
C THR A 549 -18.83 -12.84 -28.70
N ASN A 550 -20.14 -12.98 -28.88
CA ASN A 550 -21.13 -12.55 -27.89
C ASN A 550 -20.89 -13.23 -26.54
N LEU A 551 -20.76 -14.57 -26.52
CA LEU A 551 -20.55 -15.32 -25.29
C LEU A 551 -19.17 -15.06 -24.68
N GLY A 552 -18.13 -14.94 -25.51
CA GLY A 552 -16.78 -14.62 -25.07
C GLY A 552 -16.73 -13.28 -24.34
N LEU A 553 -17.28 -12.22 -24.96
CA LEU A 553 -17.33 -10.88 -24.37
C LEU A 553 -18.29 -10.80 -23.18
N ALA A 554 -19.42 -11.51 -23.22
CA ALA A 554 -20.37 -11.52 -22.11
C ALA A 554 -19.76 -12.05 -20.81
N GLY A 555 -18.83 -13.01 -20.89
CA GLY A 555 -18.12 -13.52 -19.73
C GLY A 555 -16.89 -12.69 -19.34
N SER A 556 -16.13 -12.23 -20.33
CA SER A 556 -14.85 -11.57 -20.08
C SER A 556 -14.98 -10.12 -19.65
N LEU A 557 -15.82 -9.34 -20.33
CA LEU A 557 -15.91 -7.89 -20.15
C LEU A 557 -16.36 -7.51 -18.73
N PRO A 558 -17.41 -8.15 -18.13
CA PRO A 558 -17.79 -7.86 -16.76
C PRO A 558 -16.69 -8.17 -15.76
N MET A 559 -16.00 -9.29 -15.95
CA MET A 559 -14.94 -9.73 -15.02
C MET A 559 -13.76 -8.77 -15.05
N VAL A 560 -13.31 -8.37 -16.25
CA VAL A 560 -12.23 -7.39 -16.41
C VAL A 560 -12.61 -6.05 -15.78
N LEU A 561 -13.83 -5.56 -16.02
CA LEU A 561 -14.27 -4.26 -15.48
C LEU A 561 -14.52 -4.28 -13.96
N ILE A 562 -15.01 -5.38 -13.39
CA ILE A 562 -15.18 -5.54 -11.94
C ILE A 562 -13.81 -5.56 -11.24
N LEU A 563 -12.85 -6.29 -11.79
CA LEU A 563 -11.50 -6.36 -11.22
C LEU A 563 -10.80 -4.99 -11.31
N ALA A 564 -10.95 -4.30 -12.43
CA ALA A 564 -10.43 -2.96 -12.62
C ALA A 564 -11.06 -1.91 -11.67
N ASN A 565 -12.35 -2.05 -11.31
CA ASN A 565 -13.05 -1.09 -10.43
C ASN A 565 -12.84 -1.35 -8.93
N LYS A 566 -12.71 -2.61 -8.49
CA LYS A 566 -12.67 -2.96 -7.05
C LYS A 566 -11.29 -3.05 -6.43
N ILE A 567 -10.24 -3.27 -7.23
CA ILE A 567 -8.96 -3.65 -6.66
C ILE A 567 -7.94 -2.51 -6.77
N PHE A 568 -7.87 -1.72 -7.86
CA PHE A 568 -6.89 -0.63 -7.94
C PHE A 568 -7.24 0.49 -8.93
N THR A 569 -7.75 1.62 -8.44
CA THR A 569 -7.84 2.87 -9.21
C THR A 569 -6.47 3.52 -9.35
N GLY A 570 -6.04 3.87 -10.57
CA GLY A 570 -4.88 4.77 -10.79
C GLY A 570 -3.84 4.39 -11.85
N TYR A 571 -4.02 3.29 -12.61
CA TYR A 571 -2.98 2.84 -13.56
C TYR A 571 -3.26 3.18 -15.03
N GLY A 572 -2.18 3.40 -15.79
CA GLY A 572 -2.24 3.62 -17.24
C GLY A 572 -2.69 2.40 -18.05
N THR A 573 -3.04 2.62 -19.33
CA THR A 573 -3.66 1.69 -20.28
C THR A 573 -2.89 0.38 -20.59
N PHE A 574 -1.71 0.20 -20.00
CA PHE A 574 -0.88 -1.02 -20.08
C PHE A 574 -0.33 -1.42 -18.70
N SER A 575 -1.14 -1.26 -17.65
CA SER A 575 -0.76 -1.80 -16.35
C SER A 575 -0.58 -3.31 -16.46
N GLN A 576 0.47 -3.84 -15.84
CA GLN A 576 0.77 -5.27 -15.92
C GLN A 576 -0.31 -6.13 -15.19
N VAL A 577 -1.14 -5.48 -14.37
CA VAL A 577 -2.33 -6.03 -13.70
C VAL A 577 -3.43 -6.38 -14.70
N LEU A 578 -3.59 -5.58 -15.76
CA LEU A 578 -4.58 -5.81 -16.83
C LEU A 578 -4.44 -7.20 -17.46
N PHE A 579 -3.23 -7.77 -17.52
CA PHE A 579 -2.98 -9.09 -18.11
C PHE A 579 -3.56 -10.22 -17.26
N VAL A 580 -3.48 -10.12 -15.92
CA VAL A 580 -4.05 -11.11 -15.00
C VAL A 580 -5.58 -11.03 -15.04
N GLU A 581 -6.13 -9.82 -15.00
CA GLU A 581 -7.58 -9.57 -15.11
C GLU A 581 -8.14 -10.13 -16.43
N THR A 582 -7.43 -9.85 -17.53
CA THR A 582 -7.76 -10.35 -18.87
C THR A 582 -7.75 -11.87 -18.88
N ALA A 583 -6.74 -12.52 -18.28
CA ALA A 583 -6.67 -13.98 -18.20
C ALA A 583 -7.82 -14.60 -17.39
N VAL A 584 -8.21 -13.99 -16.27
CA VAL A 584 -9.38 -14.45 -15.49
C VAL A 584 -10.68 -14.25 -16.28
N GLY A 585 -10.82 -13.12 -16.96
CA GLY A 585 -11.93 -12.87 -17.88
C GLY A 585 -12.00 -13.91 -19.02
N MET A 586 -10.86 -14.38 -19.54
CA MET A 586 -10.81 -15.46 -20.55
C MET A 586 -11.45 -16.74 -20.04
N LEU A 587 -11.22 -17.11 -18.78
CA LEU A 587 -11.78 -18.34 -18.23
C LEU A 587 -13.31 -18.31 -18.18
N VAL A 588 -13.88 -17.16 -17.78
CA VAL A 588 -15.34 -16.99 -17.68
C VAL A 588 -15.99 -16.98 -19.07
N GLY A 589 -15.44 -16.20 -20.00
CA GLY A 589 -15.92 -16.20 -21.40
C GLY A 589 -15.75 -17.57 -22.06
N GLY A 590 -14.63 -18.24 -21.82
CA GLY A 590 -14.33 -19.58 -22.31
C GLY A 590 -15.33 -20.63 -21.81
N LEU A 591 -15.78 -20.52 -20.55
CA LEU A 591 -16.81 -21.40 -19.99
C LEU A 591 -18.15 -21.26 -20.71
N LEU A 592 -18.57 -20.03 -21.05
CA LEU A 592 -19.80 -19.81 -21.82
C LEU A 592 -19.69 -20.40 -23.24
N ILE A 593 -18.54 -20.22 -23.90
CA ILE A 593 -18.29 -20.83 -25.21
C ILE A 593 -18.21 -22.37 -25.10
N PHE A 594 -17.73 -22.91 -23.98
CA PHE A 594 -17.72 -24.35 -23.73
C PHE A 594 -19.12 -24.96 -23.66
N VAL A 595 -20.08 -24.27 -23.04
CA VAL A 595 -21.49 -24.70 -23.05
C VAL A 595 -22.04 -24.74 -24.47
N TYR A 596 -21.78 -23.70 -25.26
CA TYR A 596 -22.18 -23.65 -26.68
C TYR A 596 -21.50 -24.75 -27.51
N SER A 597 -20.19 -24.95 -27.32
CA SER A 597 -19.41 -25.98 -28.01
C SER A 597 -19.90 -27.37 -27.64
N SER A 598 -20.26 -27.61 -26.37
CA SER A 598 -20.86 -28.87 -25.91
C SER A 598 -22.20 -29.15 -26.60
N TRP A 599 -23.01 -28.12 -26.82
CA TRP A 599 -24.25 -28.24 -27.60
C TRP A 599 -23.97 -28.61 -29.05
N LYS A 600 -22.97 -27.98 -29.70
CA LYS A 600 -22.56 -28.29 -31.07
C LYS A 600 -22.15 -29.76 -31.23
N VAL A 601 -21.26 -30.24 -30.37
CA VAL A 601 -20.76 -31.61 -30.40
C VAL A 601 -21.91 -32.62 -30.26
N ARG A 602 -22.85 -32.39 -29.33
CA ARG A 602 -24.02 -33.27 -29.12
C ARG A 602 -24.96 -33.32 -30.32
N ARG A 603 -24.92 -32.32 -31.20
CA ARG A 603 -25.70 -32.24 -32.44
C ARG A 603 -24.93 -32.72 -33.68
N GLY A 604 -23.69 -33.19 -33.50
CA GLY A 604 -22.82 -33.63 -34.59
C GLY A 604 -22.24 -32.47 -35.42
N TYR A 605 -22.18 -31.26 -34.85
CA TYR A 605 -21.60 -30.10 -35.50
C TYR A 605 -20.12 -29.92 -35.16
N ALA A 606 -19.37 -29.36 -36.10
CA ALA A 606 -17.95 -29.04 -35.92
C ALA A 606 -17.71 -27.99 -34.81
N THR A 607 -16.65 -28.18 -34.02
CA THR A 607 -16.20 -27.23 -32.98
C THR A 607 -14.86 -26.58 -33.30
N TRP A 608 -14.54 -26.40 -34.59
CA TRP A 608 -13.31 -25.77 -35.09
C TRP A 608 -12.04 -26.65 -35.05
N THR A 609 -12.10 -27.86 -34.50
CA THR A 609 -10.91 -28.73 -34.34
C THR A 609 -10.98 -30.06 -35.09
N SER A 610 -11.94 -30.23 -35.99
CA SER A 610 -12.31 -31.53 -36.54
C SER A 610 -12.18 -31.59 -38.08
N SER A 611 -12.45 -32.76 -38.69
CA SER A 611 -11.96 -33.18 -40.03
C SER A 611 -12.59 -32.41 -41.20
N VAL A 612 -12.07 -32.66 -42.42
CA VAL A 612 -12.57 -32.04 -43.68
C VAL A 612 -14.04 -32.38 -43.96
N ASP A 613 -14.56 -33.46 -43.36
CA ASP A 613 -15.93 -33.96 -43.60
C ASP A 613 -16.98 -33.38 -42.63
N ASP A 614 -16.57 -32.51 -41.68
CA ASP A 614 -17.48 -32.02 -40.65
C ASP A 614 -18.36 -30.85 -41.09
N VAL A 615 -19.59 -30.85 -40.57
CA VAL A 615 -20.63 -29.88 -40.92
C VAL A 615 -20.66 -28.73 -39.92
N LEU A 616 -20.40 -27.51 -40.40
CA LEU A 616 -20.75 -26.29 -39.65
C LEU A 616 -22.26 -26.00 -39.77
N PRO A 617 -22.93 -25.64 -38.67
CA PRO A 617 -24.33 -25.26 -38.70
C PRO A 617 -24.50 -23.89 -39.37
N GLY A 618 -25.48 -23.79 -40.28
CA GLY A 618 -25.77 -22.55 -41.01
C GLY A 618 -26.73 -21.61 -40.26
N TRP A 619 -27.11 -20.52 -40.92
CA TRP A 619 -28.03 -19.50 -40.39
C TRP A 619 -29.39 -20.06 -39.93
N GLN A 620 -29.92 -21.06 -40.62
CA GLN A 620 -31.21 -21.67 -40.25
C GLN A 620 -31.15 -22.39 -38.90
N GLN A 621 -29.98 -22.97 -38.57
CA GLN A 621 -29.76 -23.71 -37.34
C GLN A 621 -29.34 -22.78 -36.19
N LEU A 622 -28.60 -21.71 -36.49
CA LEU A 622 -28.00 -20.82 -35.49
C LEU A 622 -28.74 -19.50 -35.26
N GLY A 623 -29.69 -19.09 -36.11
CA GLY A 623 -30.30 -17.74 -36.06
C GLY A 623 -30.85 -17.35 -34.68
N TRP A 624 -31.57 -18.26 -34.00
CA TRP A 624 -32.07 -18.01 -32.65
C TRP A 624 -30.96 -17.97 -31.59
N LEU A 625 -29.89 -18.73 -31.77
CA LEU A 625 -28.73 -18.69 -30.88
C LEU A 625 -27.91 -17.40 -31.07
N VAL A 626 -27.83 -16.86 -32.29
CA VAL A 626 -27.23 -15.55 -32.57
C VAL A 626 -28.00 -14.47 -31.81
N ALA A 627 -29.33 -14.44 -31.92
CA ALA A 627 -30.16 -13.49 -31.18
C ALA A 627 -30.04 -13.67 -29.65
N GLY A 628 -30.13 -14.91 -29.15
CA GLY A 628 -30.02 -15.20 -27.72
C GLY A 628 -28.66 -14.83 -27.13
N SER A 629 -27.57 -15.12 -27.83
CA SER A 629 -26.21 -14.74 -27.39
C SER A 629 -26.02 -13.23 -27.37
N LEU A 630 -26.58 -12.49 -28.33
CA LEU A 630 -26.55 -11.02 -28.32
C LEU A 630 -27.29 -10.44 -27.11
N VAL A 631 -28.44 -11.01 -26.75
CA VAL A 631 -29.18 -10.60 -25.54
C VAL A 631 -28.34 -10.87 -24.29
N ILE A 632 -27.66 -12.01 -24.21
CA ILE A 632 -26.74 -12.33 -23.09
C ILE A 632 -25.61 -11.30 -23.01
N PHE A 633 -25.00 -10.94 -24.13
CA PHE A 633 -23.95 -9.93 -24.18
C PHE A 633 -24.45 -8.55 -23.73
N ILE A 634 -25.58 -8.09 -24.25
CA ILE A 634 -26.18 -6.80 -23.87
C ILE A 634 -26.52 -6.79 -22.38
N ALA A 635 -27.11 -7.87 -21.86
CA ALA A 635 -27.44 -7.98 -20.44
C ALA A 635 -26.18 -7.91 -19.57
N ALA A 636 -25.11 -8.62 -19.94
CA ALA A 636 -23.83 -8.57 -19.25
C ALA A 636 -23.21 -7.16 -19.28
N LEU A 637 -23.25 -6.49 -20.44
CA LEU A 637 -22.77 -5.12 -20.58
C LEU A 637 -23.55 -4.14 -19.69
N VAL A 638 -24.89 -4.22 -19.69
CA VAL A 638 -25.76 -3.38 -18.86
C VAL A 638 -25.49 -3.63 -17.37
N CYS A 639 -25.43 -4.89 -16.94
CA CYS A 639 -25.11 -5.23 -15.55
C CYS A 639 -23.74 -4.67 -15.14
N THR A 640 -22.77 -4.70 -16.04
CA THR A 640 -21.43 -4.16 -15.76
C THR A 640 -21.46 -2.65 -15.61
N LEU A 641 -22.18 -1.94 -16.48
CA LEU A 641 -22.33 -0.48 -16.37
C LEU A 641 -22.99 -0.09 -15.05
N PHE A 642 -23.96 -0.86 -14.54
CA PHE A 642 -24.57 -0.63 -13.21
C PHE A 642 -23.66 -0.91 -12.01
N VAL A 643 -22.60 -1.70 -12.18
CA VAL A 643 -21.64 -2.03 -11.10
C VAL A 643 -20.46 -1.07 -11.09
N VAL A 644 -20.16 -0.45 -12.24
CA VAL A 644 -19.06 0.51 -12.41
C VAL A 644 -19.52 1.96 -12.21
N MET A 645 -20.78 2.27 -12.52
CA MET A 645 -21.46 3.50 -12.08
C MET A 645 -21.87 3.40 -10.62
#